data_AF-W6UPN1-F1
#
_entry.id   AF-W6UPN1-F1
#
_cell.length_a   1.000
_cell.length_b   1.000
_cell.length_c   1.000
_cell.angle_alpha   90.00
_cell.angle_beta   90.00
_cell.angle_gamma   90.00
#
_symmetry.space_group_name_H-M   'P 1'
#
loop_
_entity.id
_entity.type
_entity.pdbx_description
1 polymer ?
#
loop_
_entity_poly.entity_id
_entity_poly.type
_entity_poly.pdbx_seq_one_letter_code
_entity_poly.pdbx_strand_id
1 'polypeptide(L)'
;MMVVMQGGHTAELLSYVRLLPPAYSPRIYVVASNDNLSDQKASELENTHQNNDFLVEKLPRAREVGQSYFTSIFTTCYASIIATLLVLKHRPRLVLCNGPGTCVPVCLAAWVVHSFMRGSKAVVFVESVCRTRYLSLSGRLLYHLHLALVVVQWPHLVKNKNSCLRAIKDDAVTGSGQPSPVNAPARGHLLSRRVVIRGQNMIIYDPTHVYGIATRGSGTVITWCPVFSSRNKPDASGSAGNNTTLRCPAQLSGVTLFSSTTLAYCDYFTRLALFQLTIRLGGGPLDFAMVNFTVAEIRRLMAKNKNIRNMSVIAHVDHGKSTLTDSLVSKAGIIAESRAGDARFTDTRKDEQDRCITIKSTAISLYNELNADQLDYVRKVQPVDSDVSGKAECGFLINLIDSPGHVDFSSEVTAALRVTDGALVVVDAVSGKHHFEAIVSLVGVCVQTETVLRQAIAERIKPILFMNKLDKALSTMGQDPESLYQHLSRVVENVNVIIAQFSEHDGPMGDVTVNPGNGTVGFGSGLQSWAFTLHTMAKFYAKRTGMDADKLLPRLWGDNFFNAAEKKWRKSKTDPKDVRAFVHFILDPITKIFRAVQDEDKPMIQKMLTAIDVKLSTEEHDQPAKVLLKTIMHKWLPAGDCLLEMICIHLPSPFVSQRYRMEMLYEGPKDDEAAIGIMNCDPNACLMMYVSKMVPTSDKGRFYALGRVFSGTIATGQKVRIMGPNYVHGKKDDCCEKSIQRTILMMGRYTEAIDDVPCGNICGLVGVDQFLVKTGTITTFSGAHNMRQMKFSVSPVVRVAVDCKNPSDLPKLVEGLKRLAKSDPMVLIQTEESGEHIIAGAGELHLEICLKDLEEDHACIPIKKSEPVVSYRETVTEVSSVQALSKSPNKHNRLFFRAEPLGEELTKEIDDNVVTAKQDPKARGRILTENYGWDATDARKIWCFGPDRTGPNVVVDVTKGVQYLNDIKDSVVAAFQFVTMDGVLCDENMRGIRFNIEDVVLHADAIHRGGGQIIPTARRCFYGACLTASPAILEPVYVCEIQTPEDALGGIYSTLNKKRGIIFSEENTPGTPIYIVKAYLPVNESFGFTAELRAATSGKAFPQCQFDHWQLYPGNPLDPNSKPGALVAGIRKRKGKPEAIPSLDNFIDKL
;
A
#
# COMPACT_ATOMS: atom_id res chain seq x y z
N MET A 1 33.18 8.81 24.72
CA MET A 1 32.77 7.46 25.20
C MET A 1 33.86 6.88 26.10
N MET A 2 33.54 6.01 27.07
CA MET A 2 34.56 5.30 27.87
C MET A 2 34.54 3.80 27.59
N VAL A 3 35.70 3.23 27.27
CA VAL A 3 35.91 1.82 26.92
C VAL A 3 36.91 1.22 27.91
N VAL A 4 36.47 0.27 28.73
CA VAL A 4 37.33 -0.38 29.73
C VAL A 4 37.86 -1.70 29.16
N MET A 5 39.18 -1.75 28.94
CA MET A 5 39.87 -2.89 28.32
C MET A 5 40.79 -3.59 29.32
N GLN A 6 40.79 -4.93 29.28
CA GLN A 6 41.67 -5.72 30.12
C GLN A 6 41.93 -7.11 29.52
N GLY A 7 43.20 -7.40 29.18
CA GLY A 7 43.73 -8.71 28.83
C GLY A 7 43.32 -9.24 27.45
N GLY A 8 43.23 -10.58 27.33
CA GLY A 8 42.96 -11.27 26.07
C GLY A 8 41.59 -10.99 25.43
N HIS A 9 40.68 -10.34 26.14
CA HIS A 9 39.32 -10.01 25.68
C HIS A 9 39.23 -8.63 24.99
N THR A 10 40.34 -7.89 24.93
CA THR A 10 40.41 -6.55 24.33
C THR A 10 40.06 -6.54 22.84
N ALA A 11 40.38 -7.60 22.08
CA ALA A 11 40.08 -7.69 20.65
C ALA A 11 38.57 -7.67 20.34
N GLU A 12 37.75 -8.32 21.18
CA GLU A 12 36.29 -8.34 21.03
C GLU A 12 35.71 -6.95 21.27
N LEU A 13 36.15 -6.26 22.33
CA LEU A 13 35.67 -4.92 22.67
C LEU A 13 36.02 -3.91 21.55
N LEU A 14 37.22 -3.99 21.00
CA LEU A 14 37.67 -3.14 19.90
C LEU A 14 36.87 -3.38 18.60
N SER A 15 36.40 -4.61 18.36
CA SER A 15 35.52 -4.91 17.22
C SER A 15 34.16 -4.19 17.32
N TYR A 16 33.61 -4.05 18.53
CA TYR A 16 32.41 -3.25 18.77
C TYR A 16 32.69 -1.75 18.59
N VAL A 17 33.83 -1.27 19.08
CA VAL A 17 34.20 0.15 19.00
C VAL A 17 34.40 0.61 17.55
N ARG A 18 34.92 -0.24 16.66
CA ARG A 18 35.08 0.04 15.21
C ARG A 18 33.80 0.49 14.53
N LEU A 19 32.67 -0.02 14.98
CA LEU A 19 31.40 0.12 14.29
C LEU A 19 30.48 1.16 14.95
N LEU A 20 30.94 1.82 16.02
CA LEU A 20 30.18 2.88 16.68
C LEU A 20 30.29 4.22 15.92
N PRO A 21 29.17 4.99 15.82
CA PRO A 21 29.14 6.27 15.13
C PRO A 21 30.15 7.30 15.68
N PRO A 22 30.57 8.30 14.87
CA PRO A 22 31.45 9.40 15.30
C PRO A 22 30.92 10.21 16.50
N ALA A 23 29.60 10.20 16.75
CA ALA A 23 28.95 10.85 17.88
C ALA A 23 29.44 10.37 19.26
N TYR A 24 30.20 9.26 19.32
CA TYR A 24 30.78 8.73 20.54
C TYR A 24 32.25 9.13 20.77
N SER A 25 32.82 9.98 19.90
CA SER A 25 34.14 10.61 20.07
C SER A 25 34.08 11.89 20.92
N PRO A 26 35.14 12.25 21.68
CA PRO A 26 36.41 11.53 21.82
C PRO A 26 36.26 10.21 22.60
N ARG A 27 37.08 9.22 22.21
CA ARG A 27 37.09 7.88 22.80
C ARG A 27 38.15 7.81 23.90
N ILE A 28 37.74 7.34 25.07
CA ILE A 28 38.62 7.22 26.24
C ILE A 28 38.78 5.75 26.57
N TYR A 29 39.99 5.26 26.43
CA TYR A 29 40.37 3.88 26.70
C TYR A 29 40.94 3.77 28.11
N VAL A 30 40.27 3.04 28.98
CA VAL A 30 40.74 2.76 30.34
C VAL A 30 41.39 1.39 30.34
N VAL A 31 42.70 1.35 30.57
CA VAL A 31 43.51 0.12 30.54
C VAL A 31 44.11 -0.14 31.92
N ALA A 32 44.25 -1.41 32.29
CA ALA A 32 44.89 -1.76 33.55
C ALA A 32 46.38 -1.35 33.55
N SER A 33 46.90 -0.82 34.67
CA SER A 33 48.27 -0.30 34.74
C SER A 33 49.39 -1.29 34.33
N ASN A 34 49.11 -2.60 34.37
CA ASN A 34 50.05 -3.67 34.03
C ASN A 34 49.73 -4.34 32.67
N ASP A 35 48.89 -3.74 31.82
CA ASP A 35 48.41 -4.31 30.56
C ASP A 35 48.86 -3.50 29.33
N ASN A 36 50.11 -3.70 28.93
CA ASN A 36 50.72 -3.02 27.78
C ASN A 36 50.14 -3.49 26.42
N LEU A 37 49.56 -4.70 26.36
CA LEU A 37 49.01 -5.26 25.12
C LEU A 37 47.72 -4.55 24.70
N SER A 38 46.85 -4.22 25.66
CA SER A 38 45.61 -3.50 25.39
C SER A 38 45.85 -2.04 24.98
N ASP A 39 46.91 -1.42 25.52
CA ASP A 39 47.35 -0.06 25.18
C ASP A 39 47.82 0.03 23.72
N GLN A 40 48.67 -0.92 23.30
CA GLN A 40 49.13 -1.03 21.91
C GLN A 40 47.97 -1.25 20.92
N LYS A 41 47.04 -2.16 21.23
CA LYS A 41 45.88 -2.45 20.35
C LYS A 41 44.91 -1.28 20.21
N ALA A 42 44.74 -0.48 21.26
CA ALA A 42 43.91 0.72 21.21
C ALA A 42 44.55 1.79 20.30
N SER A 43 45.86 1.97 20.43
CA SER A 43 46.64 2.89 19.61
C SER A 43 46.67 2.47 18.14
N GLU A 44 46.86 1.18 17.85
CA GLU A 44 46.79 0.63 16.48
C GLU A 44 45.41 0.87 15.84
N LEU A 45 44.33 0.72 16.60
CA LEU A 45 42.98 0.94 16.09
C LEU A 45 42.75 2.39 15.66
N GLU A 46 43.07 3.35 16.52
CA GLU A 46 42.80 4.77 16.23
C GLU A 46 43.76 5.33 15.17
N ASN A 47 45.01 4.86 15.13
CA ASN A 47 45.97 5.21 14.07
C ASN A 47 45.51 4.74 12.68
N THR A 48 44.78 3.61 12.59
CA THR A 48 44.21 3.12 11.32
C THR A 48 43.09 4.02 10.79
N HIS A 49 42.42 4.78 11.68
CA HIS A 49 41.26 5.61 11.35
C HIS A 49 41.56 7.12 11.22
N GLN A 50 42.82 7.54 11.31
CA GLN A 50 43.25 8.96 11.26
C GLN A 50 42.48 9.88 12.24
N ASN A 51 42.01 9.34 13.36
CA ASN A 51 41.35 10.12 14.41
C ASN A 51 42.41 10.60 15.43
N ASN A 52 42.69 11.90 15.44
CA ASN A 52 43.70 12.49 16.34
C ASN A 52 43.20 12.76 17.78
N ASP A 53 41.97 12.39 18.12
CA ASP A 53 41.28 12.83 19.35
C ASP A 53 40.85 11.65 20.25
N PHE A 54 41.83 10.86 20.70
CA PHE A 54 41.65 9.75 21.66
C PHE A 54 42.56 9.90 22.89
N LEU A 55 42.11 9.34 24.03
CA LEU A 55 42.86 9.37 25.29
C LEU A 55 42.96 7.96 25.87
N VAL A 56 44.14 7.60 26.39
CA VAL A 56 44.36 6.36 27.13
C VAL A 56 44.68 6.70 28.59
N GLU A 57 43.88 6.17 29.52
CA GLU A 57 44.00 6.39 30.96
C GLU A 57 44.30 5.05 31.67
N LYS A 58 45.23 5.06 32.63
CA LYS A 58 45.63 3.86 33.36
C LYS A 58 44.89 3.73 34.68
N LEU A 59 44.35 2.55 34.96
CA LEU A 59 43.63 2.22 36.19
C LEU A 59 44.31 1.05 36.91
N PRO A 60 44.64 1.14 38.21
CA PRO A 60 45.22 0.01 38.93
C PRO A 60 44.23 -1.15 38.99
N ARG A 61 44.76 -2.36 38.83
CA ARG A 61 43.94 -3.57 38.78
C ARG A 61 43.32 -3.83 40.16
N ALA A 62 42.00 -3.83 40.23
CA ALA A 62 41.29 -4.05 41.50
C ALA A 62 41.49 -5.47 42.06
N ARG A 63 41.70 -6.46 41.19
CA ARG A 63 41.79 -7.88 41.53
C ARG A 63 42.52 -8.68 40.45
N GLU A 64 43.27 -9.71 40.83
CA GLU A 64 43.82 -10.68 39.89
C GLU A 64 42.79 -11.73 39.41
N VAL A 65 43.13 -12.47 38.35
CA VAL A 65 42.27 -13.53 37.80
C VAL A 65 42.32 -14.72 38.77
N GLY A 66 41.19 -15.01 39.43
CA GLY A 66 41.05 -16.13 40.38
C GLY A 66 41.03 -15.75 41.86
N GLN A 67 41.44 -14.52 42.22
CA GLN A 67 41.46 -14.02 43.61
C GLN A 67 40.05 -13.67 44.11
N SER A 68 39.69 -13.89 45.38
CA SER A 68 38.35 -13.50 45.91
C SER A 68 38.22 -11.98 46.11
N TYR A 69 37.02 -11.41 45.96
CA TYR A 69 36.78 -9.99 46.31
C TYR A 69 37.01 -9.72 47.81
N PHE A 70 36.80 -10.72 48.67
CA PHE A 70 37.09 -10.62 50.10
C PHE A 70 38.58 -10.46 50.41
N THR A 71 39.47 -10.98 49.55
CA THR A 71 40.92 -10.85 49.71
C THR A 71 41.52 -9.69 48.92
N SER A 72 40.69 -8.91 48.21
CA SER A 72 41.09 -7.75 47.40
C SER A 72 40.38 -6.45 47.80
N ILE A 73 39.86 -6.35 49.03
CA ILE A 73 39.06 -5.21 49.50
C ILE A 73 39.85 -3.90 49.37
N PHE A 74 41.08 -3.85 49.89
CA PHE A 74 41.92 -2.64 49.85
C PHE A 74 42.29 -2.21 48.42
N THR A 75 42.65 -3.16 47.55
CA THR A 75 42.98 -2.86 46.14
C THR A 75 41.74 -2.46 45.34
N THR A 76 40.57 -3.02 45.68
CA THR A 76 39.29 -2.65 45.07
C THR A 76 38.87 -1.25 45.50
N CYS A 77 38.98 -0.90 46.80
CA CYS A 77 38.71 0.45 47.29
C CYS A 77 39.62 1.49 46.65
N TYR A 78 40.92 1.20 46.54
CA TYR A 78 41.88 2.09 45.87
C TYR A 78 41.53 2.29 44.39
N ALA A 79 41.23 1.21 43.65
CA ALA A 79 40.79 1.29 42.26
C ALA A 79 39.45 2.03 42.11
N SER A 80 38.52 1.89 43.06
CA SER A 80 37.24 2.62 43.08
C SER A 80 37.42 4.12 43.22
N ILE A 81 38.33 4.59 44.08
CA ILE A 81 38.59 6.03 44.24
C ILE A 81 39.10 6.63 42.92
N ILE A 82 40.07 5.97 42.28
CA ILE A 82 40.65 6.44 41.01
C ILE A 82 39.61 6.36 39.89
N ALA A 83 38.81 5.29 39.84
CA ALA A 83 37.73 5.14 38.87
C ALA A 83 36.68 6.26 39.01
N THR A 84 36.31 6.65 40.24
CA THR A 84 35.39 7.76 40.49
C THR A 84 35.94 9.09 39.99
N LEU A 85 37.24 9.37 40.20
CA LEU A 85 37.90 10.57 39.67
C LEU A 85 37.90 10.60 38.13
N LEU A 86 38.21 9.47 37.47
CA LEU A 86 38.19 9.37 36.01
C LEU A 86 36.78 9.58 35.43
N VAL A 87 35.76 8.99 36.04
CA VAL A 87 34.36 9.14 35.60
C VAL A 87 33.88 10.58 35.81
N LEU A 88 34.25 11.24 36.92
CA LEU A 88 33.92 12.65 37.17
C LEU A 88 34.62 13.61 36.21
N LYS A 89 35.89 13.35 35.89
CA LYS A 89 36.71 14.11 34.94
C LYS A 89 36.12 14.07 33.53
N HIS A 90 35.75 12.88 33.05
CA HIS A 90 35.38 12.67 31.64
C HIS A 90 33.87 12.58 31.37
N ARG A 91 33.04 12.39 32.39
CA ARG A 91 31.56 12.34 32.31
C ARG A 91 31.02 11.52 31.12
N PRO A 92 31.42 10.25 30.93
CA PRO A 92 31.07 9.49 29.74
C PRO A 92 29.54 9.27 29.61
N ARG A 93 29.02 9.41 28.38
CA ARG A 93 27.61 9.09 28.04
C ARG A 93 27.35 7.58 27.89
N LEU A 94 28.40 6.82 27.55
CA LEU A 94 28.40 5.37 27.37
C LEU A 94 29.67 4.78 27.98
N VAL A 95 29.51 3.75 28.81
CA VAL A 95 30.60 2.92 29.35
C VAL A 95 30.48 1.51 28.79
N LEU A 96 31.48 1.06 28.05
CA LEU A 96 31.56 -0.29 27.50
C LEU A 96 32.69 -1.05 28.20
N CYS A 97 32.40 -2.23 28.77
CA CYS A 97 33.38 -2.96 29.58
C CYS A 97 33.27 -4.48 29.45
N ASN A 98 34.38 -5.18 29.73
CA ASN A 98 34.49 -6.65 29.73
C ASN A 98 35.51 -7.08 30.81
N GLY A 99 35.49 -8.36 31.20
CA GLY A 99 36.53 -9.03 31.97
C GLY A 99 36.39 -8.86 33.49
N PRO A 100 36.90 -9.80 34.32
CA PRO A 100 36.70 -9.74 35.75
C PRO A 100 37.81 -8.95 36.47
N GLY A 101 37.42 -7.93 37.24
CA GLY A 101 38.27 -7.21 38.19
C GLY A 101 38.13 -5.70 38.10
N THR A 102 38.58 -5.09 37.01
CA THR A 102 38.73 -3.62 36.91
C THR A 102 37.48 -2.91 36.38
N CYS A 103 36.55 -3.65 35.78
CA CYS A 103 35.28 -3.11 35.25
C CYS A 103 34.29 -2.72 36.36
N VAL A 104 34.23 -3.47 37.46
CA VAL A 104 33.25 -3.28 38.53
C VAL A 104 33.41 -1.92 39.21
N PRO A 105 34.62 -1.47 39.61
CA PRO A 105 34.83 -0.13 40.14
C PRO A 105 34.37 0.99 39.20
N VAL A 106 34.64 0.86 37.89
CA VAL A 106 34.25 1.86 36.89
C VAL A 106 32.73 1.89 36.68
N CYS A 107 32.08 0.73 36.63
CA CYS A 107 30.62 0.64 36.51
C CYS A 107 29.92 1.23 37.74
N LEU A 108 30.43 0.91 38.94
CA LEU A 108 29.90 1.46 40.19
C LEU A 108 30.09 2.99 40.24
N ALA A 109 31.27 3.47 39.90
CA ALA A 109 31.56 4.91 39.82
C ALA A 109 30.64 5.62 38.80
N ALA A 110 30.48 5.05 37.60
CA ALA A 110 29.57 5.56 36.57
C ALA A 110 28.14 5.62 37.08
N TRP A 111 27.64 4.54 37.70
CA TRP A 111 26.30 4.49 38.25
C TRP A 111 26.05 5.52 39.35
N VAL A 112 26.98 5.66 40.32
CA VAL A 112 26.87 6.67 41.38
C VAL A 112 26.85 8.07 40.79
N VAL A 113 27.80 8.38 39.91
CA VAL A 113 27.92 9.70 39.28
C VAL A 113 26.74 10.03 38.37
N HIS A 114 26.20 9.04 37.65
CA HIS A 114 25.02 9.20 36.79
C HIS A 114 23.73 9.35 37.61
N SER A 115 23.64 8.71 38.78
CA SER A 115 22.47 8.84 39.67
C SER A 115 22.31 10.27 40.23
N PHE A 116 23.42 11.03 40.38
CA PHE A 116 23.39 12.43 40.81
C PHE A 116 23.26 13.45 39.66
N MET A 117 23.51 13.05 38.41
CA MET A 117 23.49 13.97 37.25
C MET A 117 22.38 13.59 36.27
N ARG A 118 21.29 14.37 36.22
CA ARG A 118 20.13 14.16 35.32
C ARG A 118 20.54 14.06 33.84
N GLY A 119 20.63 12.83 33.32
CA GLY A 119 20.76 12.51 31.89
C GLY A 119 20.88 11.00 31.66
N SER A 120 20.23 10.47 30.62
CA SER A 120 20.28 9.04 30.27
C SER A 120 21.68 8.65 29.79
N LYS A 121 22.34 7.75 30.52
CA LYS A 121 23.71 7.28 30.25
C LYS A 121 23.77 5.78 30.49
N ALA A 122 24.32 5.04 29.52
CA ALA A 122 24.25 3.59 29.48
C ALA A 122 25.58 2.95 29.93
N VAL A 123 25.50 1.90 30.75
CA VAL A 123 26.63 1.02 31.10
C VAL A 123 26.35 -0.36 30.51
N VAL A 124 27.25 -0.84 29.66
CA VAL A 124 27.13 -2.13 28.96
C VAL A 124 28.31 -3.02 29.34
N PHE A 125 28.00 -4.19 29.89
CA PHE A 125 28.96 -5.24 30.21
C PHE A 125 28.81 -6.38 29.19
N VAL A 126 29.90 -6.70 28.50
CA VAL A 126 29.94 -7.77 27.49
C VAL A 126 30.69 -8.96 28.07
N GLU A 127 30.04 -10.12 28.18
CA GLU A 127 30.66 -11.37 28.62
C GLU A 127 31.17 -12.16 27.39
N SER A 128 32.47 -12.44 27.36
CA SER A 128 33.19 -13.00 26.19
C SER A 128 32.78 -14.42 25.78
N VAL A 129 32.91 -14.73 24.47
CA VAL A 129 32.66 -16.04 23.84
C VAL A 129 33.54 -17.16 24.42
N CYS A 130 34.72 -16.87 24.95
CA CYS A 130 35.76 -17.90 25.01
C CYS A 130 35.89 -18.71 26.30
N ARG A 131 35.06 -18.57 27.37
CA ARG A 131 35.47 -19.21 28.65
C ARG A 131 34.47 -19.55 29.75
N THR A 132 33.16 -19.65 29.51
CA THR A 132 32.24 -19.77 30.66
C THR A 132 31.06 -20.72 30.45
N ARG A 133 31.02 -21.81 31.23
CA ARG A 133 29.78 -22.57 31.52
C ARG A 133 28.87 -21.85 32.54
N TYR A 134 29.35 -20.73 33.12
CA TYR A 134 28.79 -19.97 34.24
C TYR A 134 29.11 -18.48 34.09
N LEU A 135 28.15 -17.57 34.33
CA LEU A 135 28.41 -16.11 34.32
C LEU A 135 29.58 -15.77 35.26
N SER A 136 30.49 -14.88 34.82
CA SER A 136 31.65 -14.48 35.63
C SER A 136 31.20 -13.83 36.94
N LEU A 137 32.04 -13.88 37.98
CA LEU A 137 31.71 -13.25 39.27
C LEU A 137 31.41 -11.75 39.10
N SER A 138 32.15 -11.05 38.23
CA SER A 138 31.91 -9.63 37.90
C SER A 138 30.59 -9.44 37.15
N GLY A 139 30.26 -10.29 36.18
CA GLY A 139 28.97 -10.28 35.51
C GLY A 139 27.81 -10.56 36.46
N ARG A 140 27.94 -11.52 37.38
CA ARG A 140 26.93 -11.83 38.42
C ARG A 140 26.72 -10.66 39.36
N LEU A 141 27.80 -9.99 39.77
CA LEU A 141 27.77 -8.88 40.71
C LEU A 141 27.15 -7.63 40.05
N LEU A 142 27.52 -7.30 38.81
CA LEU A 142 26.90 -6.20 38.05
C LEU A 142 25.42 -6.47 37.74
N TYR A 143 25.07 -7.74 37.48
CA TYR A 143 23.70 -8.17 37.27
C TYR A 143 22.85 -8.01 38.55
N HIS A 144 23.28 -8.61 39.67
CA HIS A 144 22.53 -8.55 40.93
C HIS A 144 22.44 -7.15 41.54
N LEU A 145 23.46 -6.31 41.30
CA LEU A 145 23.45 -4.92 41.74
C LEU A 145 22.73 -3.98 40.75
N HIS A 146 22.24 -4.49 39.62
CA HIS A 146 21.53 -3.72 38.59
C HIS A 146 22.34 -2.53 38.01
N LEU A 147 23.67 -2.66 37.99
CA LEU A 147 24.59 -1.57 37.62
C LEU A 147 24.87 -1.47 36.11
N ALA A 148 24.61 -2.53 35.34
CA ALA A 148 24.92 -2.58 33.91
C ALA A 148 23.94 -3.47 33.13
N LEU A 149 23.76 -3.18 31.83
CA LEU A 149 23.16 -4.10 30.88
C LEU A 149 24.16 -5.22 30.58
N VAL A 150 23.80 -6.47 30.89
CA VAL A 150 24.68 -7.64 30.69
C VAL A 150 24.33 -8.34 29.38
N VAL A 151 25.30 -8.43 28.48
CA VAL A 151 25.20 -9.14 27.19
C VAL A 151 25.97 -10.45 27.28
N VAL A 152 25.30 -11.59 27.05
CA VAL A 152 25.88 -12.94 27.15
C VAL A 152 25.76 -13.67 25.82
N GLN A 153 26.84 -14.32 25.38
CA GLN A 153 26.96 -14.93 24.05
C GLN A 153 26.78 -16.47 24.00
N TRP A 154 26.45 -17.18 25.10
CA TRP A 154 26.33 -18.66 25.16
C TRP A 154 24.91 -19.22 25.42
N PRO A 155 24.41 -20.21 24.64
CA PRO A 155 23.08 -20.84 24.84
C PRO A 155 22.95 -21.82 26.02
N HIS A 156 24.02 -22.52 26.42
CA HIS A 156 23.98 -23.60 27.45
C HIS A 156 23.65 -23.12 28.86
N LEU A 157 23.87 -21.84 29.15
CA LEU A 157 23.60 -21.17 30.43
C LEU A 157 22.11 -20.96 30.72
N VAL A 158 21.25 -21.08 29.71
CA VAL A 158 19.82 -20.77 29.79
C VAL A 158 18.99 -21.98 30.26
N LYS A 159 19.45 -23.22 30.00
CA LYS A 159 18.69 -24.45 30.28
C LYS A 159 18.66 -24.87 31.77
N ASN A 160 19.49 -24.26 32.63
CA ASN A 160 19.69 -24.70 34.00
C ASN A 160 19.48 -23.58 35.03
N LYS A 161 18.34 -22.86 34.92
CA LYS A 161 17.98 -21.76 35.86
C LYS A 161 17.90 -22.21 37.33
N ASN A 162 17.59 -23.49 37.61
CA ASN A 162 17.47 -24.00 38.98
C ASN A 162 18.79 -24.48 39.62
N SER A 163 19.85 -24.68 38.85
CA SER A 163 21.16 -25.11 39.39
C SER A 163 22.10 -23.93 39.66
N CYS A 164 21.94 -22.79 38.99
CA CYS A 164 22.72 -21.58 39.28
C CYS A 164 22.34 -20.88 40.60
N LEU A 165 21.16 -21.17 41.16
CA LEU A 165 20.65 -20.58 42.40
C LEU A 165 20.66 -21.54 43.61
N ARG A 166 21.01 -22.83 43.44
CA ARG A 166 20.99 -23.84 44.52
C ARG A 166 22.34 -24.20 45.14
N ALA A 167 23.46 -23.69 44.65
CA ALA A 167 24.78 -23.96 45.23
C ALA A 167 25.16 -23.05 46.42
N ILE A 168 24.18 -22.63 47.23
CA ILE A 168 24.41 -21.92 48.52
C ILE A 168 23.71 -22.63 49.70
N LYS A 169 22.99 -23.75 49.49
CA LYS A 169 22.34 -24.46 50.62
C LYS A 169 22.70 -25.93 50.85
N ASP A 170 23.26 -26.64 49.87
CA ASP A 170 23.51 -28.09 50.04
C ASP A 170 24.97 -28.49 49.82
N ASP A 171 25.91 -27.78 50.46
CA ASP A 171 27.21 -28.33 50.87
C ASP A 171 27.46 -28.05 52.37
N ALA A 172 26.37 -28.14 53.14
CA ALA A 172 26.41 -28.46 54.56
C ALA A 172 25.33 -29.51 54.88
N VAL A 173 25.76 -30.78 54.97
CA VAL A 173 25.28 -31.79 55.94
C VAL A 173 23.95 -32.55 55.64
N THR A 174 24.12 -33.81 55.20
CA THR A 174 23.39 -35.08 55.54
C THR A 174 21.85 -35.23 55.50
N GLY A 175 21.38 -36.39 55.00
CA GLY A 175 20.27 -37.13 55.62
C GLY A 175 19.04 -37.46 54.76
N SER A 176 18.69 -38.74 54.75
CA SER A 176 17.52 -39.43 54.18
C SER A 176 16.12 -38.84 54.45
N GLY A 177 15.15 -39.09 53.54
CA GLY A 177 13.72 -39.24 53.92
C GLY A 177 12.68 -38.62 52.97
N GLN A 178 11.87 -39.48 52.33
CA GLN A 178 10.55 -39.23 51.69
C GLN A 178 9.44 -38.88 52.73
N PRO A 179 8.14 -38.68 52.37
CA PRO A 179 7.49 -37.99 51.23
C PRO A 179 6.20 -37.19 51.62
N SER A 180 5.51 -36.63 50.59
CA SER A 180 4.04 -36.52 50.41
C SER A 180 3.24 -35.32 50.99
N PRO A 181 2.09 -34.96 50.37
CA PRO A 181 1.54 -33.58 50.23
C PRO A 181 0.19 -33.35 50.95
N VAL A 182 -0.42 -32.14 50.88
CA VAL A 182 -1.91 -31.87 50.87
C VAL A 182 -2.28 -30.36 51.05
N ASN A 183 -3.23 -29.91 50.21
CA ASN A 183 -4.31 -28.89 50.28
C ASN A 183 -4.15 -27.41 50.74
N ALA A 184 -4.74 -26.55 49.87
CA ALA A 184 -5.33 -25.18 49.93
C ALA A 184 -5.96 -24.64 51.26
N PRO A 185 -6.58 -23.41 51.35
CA PRO A 185 -6.48 -22.12 50.61
C PRO A 185 -6.51 -20.82 51.51
N ALA A 186 -6.47 -19.63 50.86
CA ALA A 186 -7.20 -18.38 51.18
C ALA A 186 -6.57 -17.19 51.97
N ARG A 187 -6.94 -15.97 51.48
CA ARG A 187 -7.13 -14.63 52.11
C ARG A 187 -5.94 -13.72 52.48
N GLY A 188 -6.11 -12.42 52.17
CA GLY A 188 -5.72 -11.33 53.08
C GLY A 188 -5.07 -10.09 52.44
N HIS A 189 -5.78 -8.96 52.45
CA HIS A 189 -5.38 -7.60 52.07
C HIS A 189 -4.20 -7.00 52.86
N LEU A 190 -3.51 -5.97 52.30
CA LEU A 190 -3.26 -4.66 52.96
C LEU A 190 -2.56 -3.61 52.05
N LEU A 191 -3.32 -2.52 51.81
CA LEU A 191 -3.00 -1.08 51.72
C LEU A 191 -1.77 -0.51 50.96
N SER A 192 -2.10 0.20 49.87
CA SER A 192 -1.71 1.57 49.45
C SER A 192 -0.35 2.20 49.81
N ARG A 193 0.35 2.69 48.76
CA ARG A 193 0.65 4.13 48.58
C ARG A 193 1.06 4.44 47.14
N ARG A 194 0.32 5.35 46.49
CA ARG A 194 0.70 6.06 45.26
C ARG A 194 1.76 7.10 45.59
N VAL A 195 2.83 7.16 44.81
CA VAL A 195 3.55 8.39 44.49
C VAL A 195 3.64 8.46 42.97
N VAL A 196 2.92 9.41 42.40
CA VAL A 196 2.97 9.78 40.98
C VAL A 196 4.00 10.88 40.83
N ILE A 197 5.07 10.63 40.06
CA ILE A 197 5.87 11.68 39.42
C ILE A 197 6.24 11.25 37.99
N ARG A 198 5.52 11.85 37.03
CA ARG A 198 5.90 12.22 35.66
C ARG A 198 6.67 11.23 34.75
N GLY A 199 5.96 10.74 33.74
CA GLY A 199 6.38 10.82 32.33
C GLY A 199 7.10 9.61 31.71
N GLN A 200 6.59 9.20 30.53
CA GLN A 200 7.18 8.36 29.49
C GLN A 200 6.91 6.83 29.51
N ASN A 201 5.94 6.45 28.67
CA ASN A 201 6.02 5.63 27.46
C ASN A 201 6.64 4.21 27.45
N MET A 202 5.90 3.38 26.70
CA MET A 202 6.31 2.38 25.69
C MET A 202 6.27 0.88 26.03
N ILE A 203 5.37 0.25 25.27
CA ILE A 203 5.20 -1.16 24.91
C ILE A 203 6.13 -1.46 23.73
N ILE A 204 6.84 -2.60 23.68
CA ILE A 204 7.06 -3.40 22.45
C ILE A 204 7.14 -4.91 22.80
N TYR A 205 6.47 -5.68 21.94
CA TYR A 205 6.12 -7.11 21.99
C TYR A 205 7.27 -8.12 21.75
N ASP A 206 7.03 -9.32 22.27
CA ASP A 206 7.68 -10.63 22.09
C ASP A 206 7.02 -11.42 20.94
N PRO A 207 7.76 -12.10 20.02
CA PRO A 207 7.25 -13.25 19.32
C PRO A 207 7.82 -14.55 19.90
N THR A 208 6.95 -15.12 20.75
CA THR A 208 6.69 -16.54 20.97
C THR A 208 7.56 -17.28 21.98
N HIS A 209 6.90 -17.68 23.05
CA HIS A 209 7.32 -18.72 23.97
C HIS A 209 7.90 -19.95 23.23
N VAL A 210 9.22 -20.08 23.32
CA VAL A 210 9.84 -21.28 23.88
C VAL A 210 10.80 -20.85 25.00
N TYR A 211 10.26 -20.90 26.23
CA TYR A 211 10.87 -20.73 27.56
C TYR A 211 11.25 -19.31 28.06
N GLY A 212 10.22 -18.59 28.54
CA GLY A 212 10.23 -18.01 29.90
C GLY A 212 11.12 -16.80 30.15
N ILE A 213 10.66 -15.63 29.71
CA ILE A 213 11.06 -14.33 30.27
C ILE A 213 10.14 -14.03 31.46
N ALA A 214 10.69 -14.09 32.67
CA ALA A 214 10.00 -13.64 33.87
C ALA A 214 10.28 -12.14 34.06
N THR A 215 9.25 -11.31 33.95
CA THR A 215 9.30 -9.88 34.29
C THR A 215 8.77 -9.67 35.71
N ARG A 216 9.64 -9.21 36.61
CA ARG A 216 9.29 -8.31 37.73
C ARG A 216 10.56 -7.58 38.20
N GLY A 217 10.64 -6.28 37.90
CA GLY A 217 11.52 -5.29 38.53
C GLY A 217 13.03 -5.41 38.31
N SER A 218 13.62 -4.42 37.63
CA SER A 218 15.06 -4.08 37.49
C SER A 218 16.02 -5.21 37.00
N GLY A 219 16.79 -4.92 35.93
CA GLY A 219 17.90 -5.76 35.42
C GLY A 219 17.58 -6.61 34.19
N THR A 220 17.96 -6.15 32.99
CA THR A 220 17.69 -6.86 31.72
C THR A 220 18.90 -7.68 31.25
N VAL A 221 18.71 -8.97 30.97
CA VAL A 221 19.70 -9.83 30.30
C VAL A 221 19.22 -10.10 28.88
N ILE A 222 20.08 -9.91 27.89
CA ILE A 222 19.77 -10.17 26.47
C ILE A 222 20.52 -11.43 26.03
N THR A 223 19.80 -12.45 25.57
CA THR A 223 20.33 -13.74 25.09
C THR A 223 20.05 -13.95 23.60
N TRP A 224 20.97 -14.60 22.89
CA TRP A 224 20.82 -14.97 21.47
C TRP A 224 20.87 -16.51 21.33
N CYS A 225 19.88 -17.11 20.67
CA CYS A 225 19.72 -18.56 20.54
C CYS A 225 19.87 -19.00 19.08
N PRO A 226 20.65 -20.05 18.77
CA PRO A 226 20.57 -20.77 17.50
C PRO A 226 19.60 -21.97 17.62
N VAL A 227 18.65 -22.08 16.70
CA VAL A 227 17.85 -23.31 16.51
C VAL A 227 18.53 -24.14 15.42
N PHE A 228 19.21 -25.22 15.81
CA PHE A 228 19.48 -26.35 14.91
C PHE A 228 18.98 -27.62 15.57
N SER A 229 17.98 -28.22 14.94
CA SER A 229 17.57 -29.61 15.14
C SER A 229 18.02 -30.39 13.90
N SER A 230 19.20 -31.01 13.97
CA SER A 230 19.48 -32.21 13.19
C SER A 230 19.66 -33.37 14.18
N ARG A 231 18.70 -34.29 14.20
CA ARG A 231 18.88 -35.63 14.73
C ARG A 231 18.73 -36.59 13.55
N ASN A 232 19.86 -36.97 12.95
CA ASN A 232 20.00 -38.29 12.37
C ASN A 232 21.19 -38.95 13.08
N LYS A 233 20.89 -40.02 13.82
CA LYS A 233 21.88 -40.97 14.34
C LYS A 233 22.52 -41.72 13.18
N PRO A 234 23.77 -42.18 13.33
CA PRO A 234 24.18 -43.48 12.84
C PRO A 234 24.49 -44.39 14.04
N ASP A 235 23.82 -45.54 14.12
CA ASP A 235 24.32 -46.70 14.86
C ASP A 235 24.67 -47.77 13.81
N ALA A 236 25.89 -48.29 13.92
CA ALA A 236 26.49 -49.28 13.03
C ALA A 236 26.20 -50.72 13.49
N SER A 237 26.16 -51.67 12.55
CA SER A 237 26.42 -53.09 12.80
C SER A 237 27.03 -53.80 11.58
N GLY A 238 28.25 -54.35 11.77
CA GLY A 238 28.88 -55.47 11.03
C GLY A 238 29.42 -55.18 9.61
N SER A 239 30.61 -55.60 9.18
CA SER A 239 31.58 -56.56 9.72
C SER A 239 32.90 -56.55 8.91
N ALA A 240 34.01 -56.85 9.60
CA ALA A 240 35.34 -57.35 9.13
C ALA A 240 36.18 -56.39 8.25
N GLY A 241 37.49 -56.19 8.41
CA GLY A 241 38.65 -56.68 9.20
C GLY A 241 39.85 -55.89 8.60
N ASN A 242 41.04 -55.68 9.16
CA ASN A 242 41.90 -56.34 10.12
C ASN A 242 43.00 -55.31 10.52
N ASN A 243 43.59 -55.49 11.71
CA ASN A 243 44.99 -55.16 12.10
C ASN A 243 45.48 -53.70 11.94
N THR A 244 46.17 -53.04 12.87
CA THR A 244 47.01 -53.46 14.01
C THR A 244 47.42 -52.21 14.80
N THR A 245 47.55 -52.33 16.12
CA THR A 245 48.45 -51.59 17.04
C THR A 245 48.36 -50.05 17.20
N LEU A 246 47.90 -49.67 18.39
CA LEU A 246 48.16 -48.41 19.13
C LEU A 246 49.66 -48.08 19.26
N ARG A 247 49.99 -46.78 19.17
CA ARG A 247 50.82 -46.05 20.16
C ARG A 247 50.73 -44.54 19.90
N CYS A 248 50.41 -43.78 20.95
CA CYS A 248 50.67 -42.34 21.04
C CYS A 248 52.14 -42.15 21.49
N PRO A 249 52.83 -41.07 21.08
CA PRO A 249 53.13 -40.05 22.08
C PRO A 249 53.18 -38.60 21.57
N ALA A 250 52.69 -37.71 22.43
CA ALA A 250 53.31 -36.47 22.92
C ALA A 250 53.93 -35.40 21.98
N GLN A 251 53.55 -34.17 22.32
CA GLN A 251 54.36 -32.93 22.40
C GLN A 251 54.51 -31.99 21.18
N LEU A 252 53.91 -30.81 21.41
CA LEU A 252 54.38 -29.45 21.19
C LEU A 252 54.31 -28.80 19.79
N SER A 253 53.72 -27.60 19.85
CA SER A 253 53.93 -26.40 19.04
C SER A 253 53.08 -26.23 17.77
N GLY A 254 52.56 -25.01 17.61
CA GLY A 254 52.28 -24.44 16.30
C GLY A 254 50.81 -24.30 15.92
N VAL A 255 50.25 -23.11 16.20
CA VAL A 255 49.32 -22.37 15.33
C VAL A 255 48.20 -23.18 14.67
N THR A 256 47.02 -23.25 15.28
CA THR A 256 45.80 -23.66 14.56
C THR A 256 45.25 -22.45 13.76
N LEU A 257 45.51 -22.47 12.46
CA LEU A 257 44.86 -21.62 11.46
C LEU A 257 43.34 -21.78 11.55
N PHE A 258 42.62 -20.69 11.81
CA PHE A 258 41.16 -20.64 11.65
C PHE A 258 40.81 -20.74 10.16
N SER A 259 39.90 -21.65 9.80
CA SER A 259 39.41 -21.73 8.42
C SER A 259 38.64 -20.45 8.05
N SER A 260 38.78 -20.01 6.79
CA SER A 260 38.12 -18.83 6.22
C SER A 260 36.59 -18.85 6.38
N THR A 261 35.99 -20.03 6.45
CA THR A 261 34.57 -20.24 6.71
C THR A 261 34.16 -19.85 8.14
N THR A 262 35.00 -20.08 9.15
CA THR A 262 34.67 -19.74 10.55
C THR A 262 34.77 -18.24 10.81
N LEU A 263 35.73 -17.57 10.16
CA LEU A 263 35.87 -16.10 10.18
C LEU A 263 34.70 -15.40 9.46
N ALA A 264 34.22 -15.94 8.34
CA ALA A 264 33.07 -15.39 7.62
C ALA A 264 31.74 -15.52 8.41
N TYR A 265 31.55 -16.63 9.14
CA TYR A 265 30.39 -16.82 10.01
C TYR A 265 30.42 -15.88 11.23
N CYS A 266 31.59 -15.64 11.83
CA CYS A 266 31.75 -14.63 12.87
C CYS A 266 31.50 -13.22 12.35
N ASP A 267 31.96 -12.86 11.14
CA ASP A 267 31.72 -11.53 10.56
C ASP A 267 30.23 -11.28 10.27
N TYR A 268 29.50 -12.31 9.79
CA TYR A 268 28.06 -12.23 9.54
C TYR A 268 27.24 -12.03 10.83
N PHE A 269 27.50 -12.81 11.89
CA PHE A 269 26.80 -12.66 13.18
C PHE A 269 27.18 -11.36 13.90
N THR A 270 28.41 -10.89 13.74
CA THR A 270 28.85 -9.60 14.27
C THR A 270 28.11 -8.46 13.56
N ARG A 271 28.01 -8.49 12.22
CA ARG A 271 27.21 -7.52 11.44
C ARG A 271 25.72 -7.54 11.78
N LEU A 272 25.13 -8.71 12.02
CA LEU A 272 23.71 -8.83 12.40
C LEU A 272 23.44 -8.28 13.81
N ALA A 273 24.29 -8.64 14.78
CA ALA A 273 24.23 -8.12 16.13
C ALA A 273 24.43 -6.59 16.18
N LEU A 274 25.26 -6.05 15.29
CA LEU A 274 25.50 -4.62 15.14
C LEU A 274 24.43 -3.87 14.37
N PHE A 275 23.70 -4.50 13.44
CA PHE A 275 22.52 -3.90 12.83
C PHE A 275 21.45 -3.62 13.91
N GLN A 276 21.22 -4.58 14.82
CA GLN A 276 20.27 -4.42 15.94
C GLN A 276 20.80 -3.53 17.08
N LEU A 277 22.11 -3.48 17.34
CA LEU A 277 22.71 -2.54 18.31
C LEU A 277 22.73 -1.09 17.77
N THR A 278 22.95 -0.90 16.47
CA THR A 278 22.89 0.40 15.78
C THR A 278 21.46 0.92 15.70
N ILE A 279 20.46 0.04 15.56
CA ILE A 279 19.04 0.41 15.71
C ILE A 279 18.73 0.89 17.14
N ARG A 280 19.36 0.32 18.18
CA ARG A 280 19.15 0.75 19.59
C ARG A 280 19.98 1.96 20.03
N LEU A 281 21.16 2.20 19.45
CA LEU A 281 22.09 3.28 19.84
C LEU A 281 22.16 4.45 18.83
N GLY A 282 21.81 4.21 17.57
CA GLY A 282 21.69 5.18 16.49
C GLY A 282 20.24 5.58 16.22
N GLY A 283 19.28 4.80 16.70
CA GLY A 283 17.94 5.28 17.02
C GLY A 283 18.01 6.02 18.35
N GLY A 284 18.37 7.31 18.33
CA GLY A 284 17.67 8.21 19.23
C GLY A 284 16.16 7.95 19.06
N PRO A 285 15.31 8.17 20.08
CA PRO A 285 13.92 8.37 19.75
C PRO A 285 13.92 9.46 18.68
N LEU A 286 13.63 9.11 17.42
CA LEU A 286 12.98 10.06 16.55
C LEU A 286 11.79 10.46 17.39
N ASP A 287 11.82 11.71 17.85
CA ASP A 287 10.87 12.26 18.78
C ASP A 287 9.50 11.68 18.43
N PHE A 288 8.95 10.85 19.34
CA PHE A 288 7.52 10.68 19.35
C PHE A 288 7.00 12.10 19.52
N ALA A 289 6.60 12.74 18.42
CA ALA A 289 5.47 13.64 18.51
C ALA A 289 4.40 12.76 19.16
N MET A 290 4.06 13.07 20.42
CA MET A 290 2.94 12.40 21.07
C MET A 290 1.76 12.62 20.12
N VAL A 291 1.28 11.53 19.51
CA VAL A 291 0.06 11.59 18.71
C VAL A 291 -1.00 12.25 19.59
N ASN A 292 -1.72 13.24 19.06
CA ASN A 292 -2.60 14.10 19.87
C ASN A 292 -3.81 13.36 20.48
N PHE A 293 -3.90 12.04 20.32
CA PHE A 293 -5.04 11.21 20.73
C PHE A 293 -4.60 9.82 21.20
N THR A 294 -5.44 9.22 22.04
CA THR A 294 -5.28 7.87 22.61
C THR A 294 -6.13 6.85 21.85
N VAL A 295 -5.76 5.56 21.91
CA VAL A 295 -6.55 4.47 21.31
C VAL A 295 -7.97 4.40 21.89
N ALA A 296 -8.14 4.76 23.17
CA ALA A 296 -9.44 4.82 23.82
C ALA A 296 -10.36 5.91 23.21
N GLU A 297 -9.80 7.06 22.83
CA GLU A 297 -10.54 8.12 22.16
C GLU A 297 -10.95 7.71 20.74
N ILE A 298 -10.04 7.06 19.99
CA ILE A 298 -10.39 6.50 18.68
C ILE A 298 -11.54 5.51 18.83
N ARG A 299 -11.46 4.56 19.78
CA ARG A 299 -12.51 3.56 20.00
C ARG A 299 -13.85 4.22 20.38
N ARG A 300 -13.84 5.30 21.17
CA ARG A 300 -15.04 6.10 21.50
C ARG A 300 -15.67 6.69 20.23
N LEU A 301 -14.87 7.29 19.37
CA LEU A 301 -15.32 7.94 18.13
C LEU A 301 -15.73 6.95 17.06
N MET A 302 -15.15 5.75 17.02
CA MET A 302 -15.59 4.67 16.13
C MET A 302 -17.06 4.31 16.34
N ALA A 303 -17.60 4.50 17.54
CA ALA A 303 -19.03 4.29 17.82
C ALA A 303 -19.93 5.43 17.32
N LYS A 304 -19.35 6.58 16.92
CA LYS A 304 -20.05 7.78 16.44
C LYS A 304 -20.09 7.78 14.91
N ASN A 305 -20.93 6.92 14.33
CA ASN A 305 -20.98 6.69 12.88
C ASN A 305 -21.28 7.95 12.05
N LYS A 306 -21.86 9.02 12.63
CA LYS A 306 -22.10 10.30 11.95
C LYS A 306 -20.86 11.21 11.90
N ASN A 307 -19.90 11.01 12.80
CA ASN A 307 -18.67 11.80 12.91
C ASN A 307 -17.46 11.10 12.27
N ILE A 308 -17.67 10.00 11.55
CA ILE A 308 -16.65 9.33 10.76
C ILE A 308 -16.64 9.88 9.34
N ARG A 309 -15.45 10.03 8.73
CA ARG A 309 -15.28 10.31 7.30
C ARG A 309 -14.32 9.29 6.70
N ASN A 310 -14.79 8.44 5.80
CA ASN A 310 -13.92 7.56 5.04
C ASN A 310 -13.63 8.22 3.70
N MET A 311 -12.36 8.49 3.40
CA MET A 311 -11.99 9.19 2.17
C MET A 311 -10.71 8.66 1.54
N SER A 312 -10.60 8.86 0.22
CA SER A 312 -9.37 8.65 -0.53
C SER A 312 -8.89 9.94 -1.18
N VAL A 313 -7.60 10.03 -1.47
CA VAL A 313 -7.03 11.15 -2.23
C VAL A 313 -6.79 10.72 -3.67
N ILE A 314 -7.48 11.36 -4.59
CA ILE A 314 -7.37 11.13 -6.04
C ILE A 314 -6.51 12.23 -6.62
N ALA A 315 -5.46 11.86 -7.34
CA ALA A 315 -4.61 12.81 -8.02
C ALA A 315 -3.90 12.15 -9.18
N HIS A 316 -3.61 12.93 -10.21
CA HIS A 316 -2.64 12.54 -11.22
C HIS A 316 -1.23 12.47 -10.61
N VAL A 317 -0.32 11.76 -11.28
CA VAL A 317 1.11 11.76 -10.93
C VAL A 317 1.63 13.20 -10.84
N ASP A 318 2.49 13.48 -9.87
CA ASP A 318 3.11 14.80 -9.65
C ASP A 318 2.17 15.96 -9.27
N HIS A 319 0.85 15.75 -9.08
CA HIS A 319 -0.07 16.81 -8.60
C HIS A 319 0.14 17.17 -7.11
N GLY A 320 1.11 16.55 -6.43
CA GLY A 320 1.47 16.87 -5.03
C GLY A 320 0.57 16.19 -4.00
N LYS A 321 0.01 15.02 -4.34
CA LYS A 321 -0.82 14.18 -3.46
C LYS A 321 -0.12 13.83 -2.15
N SER A 322 1.06 13.19 -2.20
CA SER A 322 1.81 12.76 -1.01
C SER A 322 2.24 13.95 -0.13
N THR A 323 2.51 15.10 -0.75
CA THR A 323 2.82 16.34 -0.02
C THR A 323 1.60 16.88 0.74
N LEU A 324 0.41 16.74 0.15
CA LEU A 324 -0.85 17.15 0.78
C LEU A 324 -1.26 16.21 1.91
N THR A 325 -1.10 14.90 1.71
CA THR A 325 -1.36 13.89 2.77
C THR A 325 -0.42 14.08 3.95
N ASP A 326 0.85 14.38 3.71
CA ASP A 326 1.79 14.73 4.79
C ASP A 326 1.32 15.92 5.62
N SER A 327 0.72 16.94 5.00
CA SER A 327 0.18 18.11 5.72
C SER A 327 -0.97 17.71 6.66
N LEU A 328 -1.81 16.76 6.24
CA LEU A 328 -2.88 16.19 7.09
C LEU A 328 -2.31 15.35 8.25
N VAL A 329 -1.33 14.49 7.94
CA VAL A 329 -0.70 13.60 8.93
C VAL A 329 0.10 14.40 9.96
N SER A 330 0.75 15.48 9.52
CA SER A 330 1.42 16.44 10.41
C SER A 330 0.43 17.11 11.36
N LYS A 331 -0.74 17.55 10.87
CA LYS A 331 -1.73 18.20 11.72
C LYS A 331 -2.30 17.25 12.78
N ALA A 332 -2.41 15.96 12.46
CA ALA A 332 -2.80 14.93 13.40
C ALA A 332 -1.72 14.65 14.49
N GLY A 333 -0.54 15.28 14.42
CA GLY A 333 0.55 15.08 15.37
C GLY A 333 1.30 13.77 15.18
N ILE A 334 1.12 13.10 14.04
CA ILE A 334 1.82 11.83 13.72
C ILE A 334 3.25 12.12 13.22
N ILE A 335 3.46 13.25 12.53
CA ILE A 335 4.76 13.70 12.04
C ILE A 335 5.04 15.10 12.60
N ALA A 336 6.31 15.41 12.84
CA ALA A 336 6.75 16.75 13.17
C ALA A 336 6.46 17.75 12.02
N GLU A 337 5.89 18.91 12.36
CA GLU A 337 5.48 19.95 11.39
C GLU A 337 6.60 20.40 10.46
N SER A 338 7.84 20.44 10.94
CA SER A 338 9.01 20.82 10.14
C SER A 338 9.36 19.84 9.01
N ARG A 339 8.86 18.60 9.07
CA ARG A 339 9.08 17.58 8.04
C ARG A 339 7.88 17.37 7.12
N ALA A 340 6.79 18.11 7.32
CA ALA A 340 5.60 18.02 6.49
C ALA A 340 5.91 18.44 5.04
N GLY A 341 5.60 17.55 4.09
CA GLY A 341 5.82 17.76 2.65
C GLY A 341 7.09 17.13 2.09
N ASP A 342 8.14 16.98 2.91
CA ASP A 342 9.40 16.33 2.53
C ASP A 342 9.46 14.85 2.97
N ALA A 343 8.79 14.51 4.07
CA ALA A 343 8.85 13.19 4.68
C ALA A 343 8.19 12.07 3.86
N ARG A 344 7.12 12.39 3.13
CA ARG A 344 6.28 11.47 2.35
C ARG A 344 5.96 10.20 3.13
N PHE A 345 5.28 10.36 4.26
CA PHE A 345 5.09 9.29 5.23
C PHE A 345 4.25 8.13 4.69
N THR A 346 3.29 8.44 3.82
CA THR A 346 2.41 7.47 3.16
C THR A 346 3.15 6.61 2.12
N ASP A 347 4.28 7.09 1.60
CA ASP A 347 5.19 6.31 0.75
C ASP A 347 6.05 5.43 1.67
N THR A 348 5.53 4.25 2.00
CA THR A 348 6.11 3.34 2.98
C THR A 348 7.30 2.56 2.44
N ARG A 349 7.31 2.30 1.14
CA ARG A 349 8.36 1.52 0.49
C ARG A 349 9.53 2.41 0.06
N LYS A 350 10.71 1.80 -0.09
CA LYS A 350 11.92 2.53 -0.48
C LYS A 350 11.88 2.98 -1.94
N ASP A 351 11.38 2.13 -2.82
CA ASP A 351 11.18 2.44 -4.24
C ASP A 351 10.14 3.55 -4.47
N GLU A 352 9.07 3.62 -3.65
CA GLU A 352 8.13 4.75 -3.66
C GLU A 352 8.83 6.07 -3.33
N GLN A 353 9.68 6.09 -2.29
CA GLN A 353 10.43 7.27 -1.89
C GLN A 353 11.46 7.70 -2.96
N ASP A 354 12.20 6.73 -3.52
CA ASP A 354 13.22 6.96 -4.55
C ASP A 354 12.61 7.46 -5.86
N ARG A 355 11.49 6.86 -6.30
CA ARG A 355 10.77 7.23 -7.54
C ARG A 355 9.82 8.42 -7.37
N CYS A 356 9.52 8.80 -6.13
CA CYS A 356 8.57 9.86 -5.80
C CYS A 356 7.15 9.61 -6.34
N ILE A 357 6.73 8.34 -6.35
CA ILE A 357 5.38 7.90 -6.74
C ILE A 357 4.82 6.97 -5.67
N THR A 358 3.52 7.07 -5.40
CA THR A 358 2.83 6.09 -4.56
C THR A 358 2.47 4.87 -5.38
N ILE A 359 2.86 3.68 -4.91
CA ILE A 359 2.66 2.39 -5.58
C ILE A 359 1.57 1.58 -4.89
N LYS A 360 1.56 1.54 -3.54
CA LYS A 360 0.58 0.78 -2.76
C LYS A 360 -0.29 1.71 -1.92
N SER A 361 -1.60 1.42 -1.90
CA SER A 361 -2.53 2.19 -1.07
C SER A 361 -2.27 1.95 0.42
N THR A 362 -2.14 3.03 1.20
CA THR A 362 -1.95 2.99 2.67
C THR A 362 -3.10 3.66 3.40
N ALA A 363 -3.52 3.07 4.52
CA ALA A 363 -4.63 3.57 5.33
C ALA A 363 -4.12 4.21 6.63
N ILE A 364 -4.64 5.40 6.95
CA ILE A 364 -4.30 6.18 8.13
C ILE A 364 -5.59 6.72 8.75
N SER A 365 -5.78 6.56 10.05
CA SER A 365 -6.82 7.26 10.80
C SER A 365 -6.28 8.56 11.37
N LEU A 366 -7.01 9.65 11.17
CA LEU A 366 -6.72 10.99 11.66
C LEU A 366 -7.83 11.43 12.62
N TYR A 367 -7.46 12.21 13.63
CA TYR A 367 -8.38 12.83 14.56
C TYR A 367 -8.37 14.35 14.36
N ASN A 368 -9.54 14.96 14.34
CA ASN A 368 -9.67 16.41 14.34
C ASN A 368 -10.86 16.86 15.18
N GLU A 369 -10.73 18.00 15.84
CA GLU A 369 -11.81 18.65 16.58
C GLU A 369 -12.24 19.92 15.85
N LEU A 370 -13.54 20.12 15.70
CA LEU A 370 -14.11 21.35 15.14
C LEU A 370 -14.57 22.29 16.25
N ASN A 371 -14.44 23.60 16.00
CA ASN A 371 -14.99 24.63 16.87
C ASN A 371 -16.52 24.66 16.81
N ALA A 372 -17.18 25.22 17.84
CA ALA A 372 -18.64 25.30 17.91
C ALA A 372 -19.27 25.94 16.66
N ASP A 373 -18.71 27.07 16.19
CA ASP A 373 -19.18 27.76 14.98
C ASP A 373 -19.05 26.90 13.71
N GLN A 374 -18.00 26.07 13.63
CA GLN A 374 -17.81 25.14 12.51
C GLN A 374 -18.81 23.99 12.58
N LEU A 375 -19.08 23.48 13.78
CA LEU A 375 -20.03 22.42 14.02
C LEU A 375 -21.47 22.82 13.66
N ASP A 376 -21.84 24.07 13.93
CA ASP A 376 -23.14 24.61 13.52
C ASP A 376 -23.29 24.69 12.00
N TYR A 377 -22.21 24.99 11.28
CA TYR A 377 -22.22 24.90 9.82
C TYR A 377 -22.34 23.45 9.34
N VAL A 378 -21.57 22.51 9.94
CA VAL A 378 -21.68 21.07 9.61
C VAL A 378 -23.13 20.58 9.81
N ARG A 379 -23.79 20.97 10.91
CA ARG A 379 -25.18 20.58 11.21
C ARG A 379 -26.21 21.08 10.19
N LYS A 380 -25.94 22.20 9.52
CA LYS A 380 -26.79 22.69 8.41
C LYS A 380 -26.68 21.77 7.18
N VAL A 381 -25.54 21.12 7.00
CA VAL A 381 -25.25 20.30 5.81
C VAL A 381 -25.52 18.81 6.07
N GLN A 382 -25.17 18.30 7.25
CA GLN A 382 -25.16 16.88 7.59
C GLN A 382 -25.49 16.60 9.06
N PRO A 383 -26.05 15.42 9.39
CA PRO A 383 -26.31 15.05 10.77
C PRO A 383 -25.02 14.75 11.53
N VAL A 384 -24.98 15.13 12.81
CA VAL A 384 -23.82 14.97 13.72
C VAL A 384 -24.28 14.21 14.97
N ASP A 385 -23.43 13.34 15.52
CA ASP A 385 -23.74 12.64 16.75
C ASP A 385 -23.62 13.52 17.99
N SER A 386 -24.24 13.07 19.08
CA SER A 386 -24.18 13.73 20.38
C SER A 386 -23.20 13.03 21.33
N ASP A 387 -22.52 13.82 22.15
CA ASP A 387 -21.67 13.43 23.26
C ASP A 387 -22.46 12.82 24.42
N VAL A 388 -21.72 12.26 25.38
CA VAL A 388 -22.25 11.71 26.64
C VAL A 388 -23.06 12.74 27.43
N SER A 389 -22.77 14.04 27.27
CA SER A 389 -23.51 15.14 27.90
C SER A 389 -24.70 15.64 27.08
N GLY A 390 -25.05 15.00 25.95
CA GLY A 390 -26.14 15.42 25.06
C GLY A 390 -25.86 16.65 24.20
N LYS A 391 -24.62 17.16 24.17
CA LYS A 391 -24.17 18.21 23.23
C LYS A 391 -23.68 17.56 21.93
N ALA A 392 -23.56 18.28 20.81
CA ALA A 392 -22.95 17.64 19.63
C ALA A 392 -21.47 17.36 19.86
N GLU A 393 -21.05 16.18 19.42
CA GLU A 393 -19.66 15.74 19.43
C GLU A 393 -18.84 16.62 18.49
N CYS A 394 -17.80 17.25 19.03
CA CYS A 394 -16.88 18.09 18.27
C CYS A 394 -15.78 17.27 17.56
N GLY A 395 -15.51 16.05 18.04
CA GLY A 395 -14.49 15.16 17.50
C GLY A 395 -14.94 14.45 16.22
N PHE A 396 -14.04 14.39 15.24
CA PHE A 396 -14.23 13.67 13.98
C PHE A 396 -13.09 12.65 13.77
N LEU A 397 -13.47 11.46 13.32
CA LEU A 397 -12.54 10.40 12.92
C LEU A 397 -12.48 10.33 11.40
N ILE A 398 -11.31 10.59 10.82
CA ILE A 398 -11.12 10.60 9.37
C ILE A 398 -10.23 9.44 8.99
N ASN A 399 -10.78 8.47 8.27
CA ASN A 399 -10.03 7.35 7.70
C ASN A 399 -9.59 7.74 6.28
N LEU A 400 -8.30 8.07 6.15
CA LEU A 400 -7.65 8.44 4.91
C LEU A 400 -7.04 7.20 4.26
N ILE A 401 -7.38 6.94 3.00
CA ILE A 401 -6.63 5.99 2.16
C ILE A 401 -5.89 6.78 1.09
N ASP A 402 -4.56 6.75 1.16
CA ASP A 402 -3.73 7.34 0.12
C ASP A 402 -3.62 6.37 -1.05
N SER A 403 -4.19 6.72 -2.21
CA SER A 403 -4.26 5.82 -3.39
C SER A 403 -3.26 6.22 -4.47
N PRO A 404 -2.62 5.27 -5.19
CA PRO A 404 -1.64 5.55 -6.25
C PRO A 404 -2.12 6.55 -7.30
N GLY A 405 -1.19 7.39 -7.78
CA GLY A 405 -1.48 8.33 -8.87
C GLY A 405 -1.20 7.76 -10.26
N HIS A 406 -0.36 6.72 -10.38
CA HIS A 406 0.03 6.17 -11.67
C HIS A 406 -1.00 5.17 -12.23
N VAL A 407 -1.31 5.25 -13.53
CA VAL A 407 -2.31 4.41 -14.23
C VAL A 407 -2.11 2.91 -14.05
N ASP A 408 -0.87 2.44 -14.09
CA ASP A 408 -0.52 1.03 -13.88
C ASP A 408 -0.97 0.47 -12.52
N PHE A 409 -1.22 1.32 -11.52
CA PHE A 409 -1.69 0.94 -10.19
C PHE A 409 -3.16 1.34 -9.95
N SER A 410 -3.95 1.55 -11.01
CA SER A 410 -5.39 1.88 -10.94
C SER A 410 -6.24 0.85 -10.19
N SER A 411 -5.77 -0.39 -10.07
CA SER A 411 -6.42 -1.44 -9.27
C SER A 411 -6.43 -1.13 -7.78
N GLU A 412 -5.32 -0.57 -7.26
CA GLU A 412 -5.17 -0.12 -5.88
C GLU A 412 -6.08 1.08 -5.58
N VAL A 413 -6.33 1.92 -6.59
CA VAL A 413 -7.28 3.04 -6.52
C VAL A 413 -8.71 2.51 -6.46
N THR A 414 -9.08 1.58 -7.33
CA THR A 414 -10.41 0.95 -7.34
C THR A 414 -10.71 0.27 -6.00
N ALA A 415 -9.72 -0.42 -5.43
CA ALA A 415 -9.79 -1.02 -4.10
C ALA A 415 -10.06 0.02 -2.99
N ALA A 416 -9.37 1.17 -3.03
CA ALA A 416 -9.59 2.26 -2.09
C ALA A 416 -11.01 2.85 -2.21
N LEU A 417 -11.45 3.16 -3.43
CA LEU A 417 -12.76 3.78 -3.71
C LEU A 417 -13.93 2.94 -3.17
N ARG A 418 -13.83 1.60 -3.22
CA ARG A 418 -14.91 0.73 -2.74
C ARG A 418 -15.21 0.90 -1.25
N VAL A 419 -14.21 1.24 -0.43
CA VAL A 419 -14.35 1.36 1.03
C VAL A 419 -14.51 2.81 1.51
N THR A 420 -14.29 3.80 0.64
CA THR A 420 -14.40 5.23 0.98
C THR A 420 -15.76 5.82 0.62
N ASP A 421 -16.18 6.87 1.32
CA ASP A 421 -17.46 7.57 1.15
C ASP A 421 -17.32 8.89 0.38
N GLY A 422 -16.13 9.50 0.45
CA GLY A 422 -15.77 10.72 -0.23
C GLY A 422 -14.39 10.66 -0.87
N ALA A 423 -14.10 11.58 -1.77
CA ALA A 423 -12.82 11.67 -2.44
C ALA A 423 -12.30 13.11 -2.49
N LEU A 424 -11.05 13.31 -2.09
CA LEU A 424 -10.32 14.57 -2.29
C LEU A 424 -9.59 14.53 -3.62
N VAL A 425 -10.10 15.27 -4.60
CA VAL A 425 -9.53 15.38 -5.94
C VAL A 425 -8.49 16.49 -5.94
N VAL A 426 -7.22 16.16 -6.20
CA VAL A 426 -6.12 17.11 -6.25
C VAL A 426 -5.77 17.43 -7.70
N VAL A 427 -5.93 18.69 -8.07
CA VAL A 427 -5.64 19.20 -9.41
C VAL A 427 -4.55 20.26 -9.31
N ASP A 428 -3.59 20.22 -10.22
CA ASP A 428 -2.56 21.24 -10.30
C ASP A 428 -3.13 22.57 -10.81
N ALA A 429 -2.79 23.67 -10.15
CA ALA A 429 -3.08 25.01 -10.66
C ALA A 429 -2.18 25.35 -11.87
N VAL A 430 -1.01 24.71 -12.01
CA VAL A 430 -0.03 24.94 -13.09
C VAL A 430 0.68 23.63 -13.48
N SER A 431 0.27 22.97 -14.57
CA SER A 431 1.03 21.83 -15.07
C SER A 431 2.22 22.27 -15.94
N GLY A 432 3.43 21.94 -15.47
CA GLY A 432 4.69 22.15 -16.20
C GLY A 432 5.90 22.10 -15.26
N LYS A 433 6.66 20.99 -15.27
CA LYS A 433 8.06 20.99 -14.84
C LYS A 433 8.88 21.21 -16.12
N HIS A 434 9.47 22.39 -16.30
CA HIS A 434 10.86 22.60 -16.69
C HIS A 434 11.15 24.10 -16.74
N HIS A 435 12.25 24.50 -16.11
CA HIS A 435 12.88 25.80 -16.29
C HIS A 435 13.26 25.99 -17.75
N PHE A 436 12.65 26.95 -18.46
CA PHE A 436 13.32 27.96 -19.27
C PHE A 436 12.27 29.00 -19.70
N GLU A 437 12.72 30.24 -19.87
CA GLU A 437 11.93 31.47 -19.93
C GLU A 437 10.84 31.50 -21.02
N ALA A 438 9.74 32.18 -20.68
CA ALA A 438 8.63 32.68 -21.52
C ALA A 438 7.45 31.73 -21.83
N ILE A 439 6.27 32.15 -21.30
CA ILE A 439 4.88 31.89 -21.77
C ILE A 439 4.17 30.64 -21.20
N VAL A 440 3.67 30.85 -19.96
CA VAL A 440 2.41 30.42 -19.30
C VAL A 440 1.82 29.04 -19.65
N SER A 441 1.90 28.14 -18.66
CA SER A 441 1.30 26.80 -18.56
C SER A 441 -0.22 26.80 -18.29
N LEU A 442 -0.96 25.96 -19.02
CA LEU A 442 -2.34 25.53 -18.83
C LEU A 442 -2.35 24.03 -19.14
N VAL A 443 -2.25 23.19 -18.11
CA VAL A 443 -2.95 21.90 -18.12
C VAL A 443 -3.52 21.75 -16.70
N GLY A 444 -4.83 21.55 -16.62
CA GLY A 444 -5.59 21.39 -15.37
C GLY A 444 -5.89 19.92 -15.11
N VAL A 445 -7.13 19.49 -15.38
CA VAL A 445 -7.57 18.09 -15.20
C VAL A 445 -6.90 17.20 -16.25
N CYS A 446 -6.17 16.17 -15.81
CA CYS A 446 -5.55 15.16 -16.67
C CYS A 446 -6.43 13.90 -16.79
N VAL A 447 -6.17 13.03 -17.78
CA VAL A 447 -6.93 11.79 -18.03
C VAL A 447 -7.02 10.86 -16.82
N GLN A 448 -5.97 10.77 -16.01
CA GLN A 448 -6.03 9.95 -14.79
C GLN A 448 -7.03 10.52 -13.79
N THR A 449 -7.04 11.85 -13.62
CA THR A 449 -8.00 12.52 -12.75
C THR A 449 -9.42 12.29 -13.27
N GLU A 450 -9.64 12.42 -14.57
CA GLU A 450 -10.94 12.13 -15.20
C GLU A 450 -11.36 10.67 -15.03
N THR A 451 -10.47 9.72 -15.33
CA THR A 451 -10.74 8.27 -15.23
C THR A 451 -11.09 7.88 -13.80
N VAL A 452 -10.30 8.31 -12.82
CA VAL A 452 -10.53 7.96 -11.42
C VAL A 452 -11.75 8.71 -10.87
N LEU A 453 -11.99 9.95 -11.31
CA LEU A 453 -13.21 10.68 -10.95
C LEU A 453 -14.46 9.99 -11.52
N ARG A 454 -14.43 9.54 -12.77
CA ARG A 454 -15.49 8.73 -13.38
C ARG A 454 -15.76 7.46 -12.57
N GLN A 455 -14.70 6.74 -12.15
CA GLN A 455 -14.85 5.58 -11.28
C GLN A 455 -15.46 5.94 -9.92
N ALA A 456 -15.02 7.06 -9.31
CA ALA A 456 -15.54 7.51 -8.04
C ALA A 456 -17.04 7.83 -8.12
N ILE A 457 -17.49 8.52 -9.17
CA ILE A 457 -18.91 8.82 -9.40
C ILE A 457 -19.71 7.53 -9.65
N ALA A 458 -19.19 6.58 -10.44
CA ALA A 458 -19.83 5.28 -10.65
C ALA A 458 -19.99 4.47 -9.35
N GLU A 459 -19.04 4.61 -8.42
CA GLU A 459 -19.08 4.01 -7.07
C GLU A 459 -19.90 4.84 -6.05
N ARG A 460 -20.60 5.88 -6.54
CA ARG A 460 -21.43 6.83 -5.76
C ARG A 460 -20.61 7.51 -4.64
N ILE A 461 -19.43 8.00 -4.95
CA ILE A 461 -18.52 8.70 -4.01
C ILE A 461 -18.59 10.21 -4.26
N LYS A 462 -18.72 10.99 -3.19
CA LYS A 462 -18.83 12.45 -3.30
C LYS A 462 -17.44 13.10 -3.44
N PRO A 463 -17.16 13.86 -4.51
CA PRO A 463 -15.88 14.54 -4.68
C PRO A 463 -15.84 15.89 -3.96
N ILE A 464 -14.66 16.29 -3.50
CA ILE A 464 -14.26 17.67 -3.17
C ILE A 464 -12.97 17.98 -3.92
N LEU A 465 -12.78 19.24 -4.31
CA LEU A 465 -11.67 19.64 -5.17
C LEU A 465 -10.62 20.43 -4.37
N PHE A 466 -9.35 20.14 -4.60
CA PHE A 466 -8.23 20.93 -4.09
C PHE A 466 -7.30 21.33 -5.22
N MET A 467 -7.17 22.64 -5.43
CA MET A 467 -6.26 23.23 -6.40
C MET A 467 -4.89 23.47 -5.76
N ASN A 468 -3.93 22.63 -6.12
CA ASN A 468 -2.59 22.60 -5.55
C ASN A 468 -1.59 23.45 -6.39
N LYS A 469 -0.41 23.70 -5.82
CA LYS A 469 0.70 24.46 -6.44
C LYS A 469 0.35 25.89 -6.86
N LEU A 470 -0.57 26.53 -6.13
CA LEU A 470 -0.91 27.93 -6.37
C LEU A 470 0.30 28.88 -6.19
N ASP A 471 1.31 28.49 -5.41
CA ASP A 471 2.58 29.20 -5.28
C ASP A 471 3.32 29.35 -6.62
N LYS A 472 3.30 28.29 -7.45
CA LYS A 472 3.87 28.35 -8.81
C LYS A 472 3.04 29.24 -9.72
N ALA A 473 1.71 29.21 -9.59
CA ALA A 473 0.83 30.08 -10.38
C ALA A 473 1.14 31.55 -10.10
N LEU A 474 1.29 31.91 -8.82
CA LEU A 474 1.60 33.26 -8.39
C LEU A 474 2.99 33.73 -8.85
N SER A 475 3.99 32.85 -8.83
CA SER A 475 5.34 33.21 -9.30
C SER A 475 5.46 33.24 -10.82
N THR A 476 4.74 32.39 -11.55
CA THR A 476 4.91 32.18 -13.00
C THR A 476 3.95 33.04 -13.83
N MET A 477 2.68 33.19 -13.40
CA MET A 477 1.66 34.00 -14.09
C MET A 477 1.64 35.47 -13.62
N GLY A 478 2.69 35.90 -12.93
CA GLY A 478 2.72 36.97 -11.93
C GLY A 478 2.45 38.42 -12.33
N GLN A 479 1.59 38.73 -13.31
CA GLN A 479 1.24 40.13 -13.62
C GLN A 479 -0.25 40.49 -13.56
N ASP A 480 -1.19 39.59 -13.86
CA ASP A 480 -2.63 39.89 -13.80
C ASP A 480 -3.45 38.88 -12.95
N PRO A 481 -3.88 39.28 -11.74
CA PRO A 481 -4.75 38.46 -10.88
C PRO A 481 -6.10 38.05 -11.50
N GLU A 482 -6.65 38.84 -12.43
CA GLU A 482 -7.92 38.48 -13.09
C GLU A 482 -7.72 37.29 -14.04
N SER A 483 -6.65 37.27 -14.82
CA SER A 483 -6.28 36.13 -15.65
C SER A 483 -6.11 34.84 -14.84
N LEU A 484 -5.49 34.91 -13.66
CA LEU A 484 -5.37 33.77 -12.76
C LEU A 484 -6.75 33.29 -12.27
N TYR A 485 -7.65 34.20 -11.89
CA TYR A 485 -9.01 33.83 -11.52
C TYR A 485 -9.75 33.12 -12.66
N GLN A 486 -9.68 33.65 -13.89
CA GLN A 486 -10.33 33.05 -15.05
C GLN A 486 -9.82 31.62 -15.30
N HIS A 487 -8.51 31.40 -15.14
CA HIS A 487 -7.93 30.06 -15.20
C HIS A 487 -8.47 29.14 -14.11
N LEU A 488 -8.45 29.57 -12.85
CA LEU A 488 -8.98 28.77 -11.73
C LEU A 488 -10.46 28.42 -11.95
N SER A 489 -11.25 29.36 -12.50
CA SER A 489 -12.66 29.13 -12.85
C SER A 489 -12.85 28.08 -13.93
N ARG A 490 -12.05 28.12 -15.01
CA ARG A 490 -12.09 27.10 -16.08
C ARG A 490 -11.75 25.71 -15.55
N VAL A 491 -10.78 25.60 -14.64
CA VAL A 491 -10.44 24.29 -14.04
C VAL A 491 -11.61 23.72 -13.24
N VAL A 492 -12.27 24.54 -12.44
CA VAL A 492 -13.49 24.13 -11.70
C VAL A 492 -14.60 23.70 -12.66
N GLU A 493 -14.80 24.45 -13.75
CA GLU A 493 -15.81 24.15 -14.77
C GLU A 493 -15.53 22.82 -15.48
N ASN A 494 -14.28 22.56 -15.89
CA ASN A 494 -13.88 21.29 -16.50
C ASN A 494 -14.14 20.09 -15.58
N VAL A 495 -13.87 20.22 -14.27
CA VAL A 495 -14.21 19.17 -13.29
C VAL A 495 -15.73 18.97 -13.23
N ASN A 496 -16.52 20.03 -13.24
CA ASN A 496 -17.97 19.93 -13.22
C ASN A 496 -18.56 19.34 -14.49
N VAL A 497 -17.97 19.58 -15.67
CA VAL A 497 -18.38 18.93 -16.92
C VAL A 497 -18.23 17.42 -16.81
N ILE A 498 -17.08 16.95 -16.29
CA ILE A 498 -16.83 15.51 -16.07
C ILE A 498 -17.86 14.95 -15.07
N ILE A 499 -18.08 15.64 -13.95
CA ILE A 499 -19.06 15.21 -12.95
C ILE A 499 -20.45 15.12 -13.59
N ALA A 500 -20.90 16.16 -14.31
CA ALA A 500 -22.22 16.22 -14.93
C ALA A 500 -22.42 15.14 -16.00
N GLN A 501 -21.37 14.76 -16.73
CA GLN A 501 -21.43 13.69 -17.73
C GLN A 501 -21.70 12.31 -17.10
N PHE A 502 -21.20 12.06 -15.89
CA PHE A 502 -21.28 10.75 -15.24
C PHE A 502 -22.23 10.69 -14.03
N SER A 503 -22.72 11.83 -13.55
CA SER A 503 -23.68 11.91 -12.45
C SER A 503 -25.12 11.92 -12.97
N GLU A 504 -26.01 11.19 -12.29
CA GLU A 504 -27.45 11.32 -12.51
C GLU A 504 -27.95 12.58 -11.80
N HIS A 505 -28.47 13.56 -12.55
CA HIS A 505 -28.89 14.88 -12.01
C HIS A 505 -30.01 14.78 -10.96
N ASP A 506 -30.93 13.82 -11.11
CA ASP A 506 -31.99 13.46 -10.14
C ASP A 506 -31.63 12.18 -9.35
N GLY A 507 -30.35 11.82 -9.34
CA GLY A 507 -29.85 10.62 -8.69
C GLY A 507 -29.91 10.72 -7.16
N PRO A 508 -29.76 9.58 -6.45
CA PRO A 508 -29.88 9.52 -5.00
C PRO A 508 -28.75 10.25 -4.24
N MET A 509 -27.72 10.74 -4.94
CA MET A 509 -26.65 11.56 -4.39
C MET A 509 -26.99 13.06 -4.33
N GLY A 510 -28.01 13.51 -5.06
CA GLY A 510 -28.30 14.93 -5.28
C GLY A 510 -27.19 15.63 -6.07
N ASP A 511 -27.07 16.94 -5.89
CA ASP A 511 -26.02 17.75 -6.53
C ASP A 511 -24.62 17.41 -5.97
N VAL A 512 -23.78 16.88 -6.85
CA VAL A 512 -22.39 16.49 -6.58
C VAL A 512 -21.38 17.41 -7.25
N THR A 513 -21.83 18.50 -7.88
CA THR A 513 -20.94 19.50 -8.48
C THR A 513 -20.10 20.20 -7.42
N VAL A 514 -18.88 20.61 -7.81
CA VAL A 514 -17.96 21.34 -6.95
C VAL A 514 -18.07 22.84 -7.23
N ASN A 515 -18.30 23.62 -6.17
CA ASN A 515 -18.42 25.07 -6.24
C ASN A 515 -17.61 25.75 -5.13
N PRO A 516 -16.66 26.64 -5.46
CA PRO A 516 -15.92 27.42 -4.47
C PRO A 516 -16.85 28.25 -3.57
N GLY A 517 -17.94 28.79 -4.12
CA GLY A 517 -18.94 29.57 -3.39
C GLY A 517 -19.71 28.77 -2.33
N ASN A 518 -19.64 27.43 -2.35
CA ASN A 518 -20.21 26.57 -1.32
C ASN A 518 -19.16 26.03 -0.33
N GLY A 519 -17.86 26.29 -0.59
CA GLY A 519 -16.75 25.79 0.23
C GLY A 519 -16.22 24.40 -0.16
N THR A 520 -16.71 23.79 -1.25
CA THR A 520 -16.27 22.45 -1.68
C THR A 520 -14.96 22.45 -2.46
N VAL A 521 -14.38 23.64 -2.71
CA VAL A 521 -13.12 23.82 -3.43
C VAL A 521 -12.12 24.53 -2.52
N GLY A 522 -10.98 23.90 -2.29
CA GLY A 522 -9.82 24.47 -1.59
C GLY A 522 -8.74 24.92 -2.57
N PHE A 523 -8.01 25.97 -2.19
CA PHE A 523 -6.91 26.52 -2.98
C PHE A 523 -5.65 26.60 -2.10
N GLY A 524 -4.49 26.24 -2.62
CA GLY A 524 -3.25 26.40 -1.87
C GLY A 524 -2.04 25.72 -2.47
N SER A 525 -1.05 25.47 -1.61
CA SER A 525 0.18 24.78 -1.93
C SER A 525 0.53 23.79 -0.81
N GLY A 526 0.51 22.50 -1.14
CA GLY A 526 0.95 21.44 -0.21
C GLY A 526 2.42 21.57 0.16
N LEU A 527 3.29 22.02 -0.77
CA LEU A 527 4.73 22.17 -0.55
C LEU A 527 5.07 23.27 0.45
N GLN A 528 4.36 24.40 0.35
CA GLN A 528 4.49 25.51 1.30
C GLN A 528 3.55 25.35 2.50
N SER A 529 2.77 24.27 2.57
CA SER A 529 1.87 23.91 3.66
C SER A 529 0.85 24.99 4.04
N TRP A 530 0.36 25.73 3.04
CA TRP A 530 -0.74 26.69 3.22
C TRP A 530 -1.90 26.41 2.28
N ALA A 531 -3.12 26.61 2.76
CA ALA A 531 -4.33 26.50 1.96
C ALA A 531 -5.50 27.24 2.58
N PHE A 532 -6.50 27.55 1.76
CA PHE A 532 -7.73 28.20 2.19
C PHE A 532 -8.94 27.71 1.40
N THR A 533 -10.11 27.76 2.03
CA THR A 533 -11.40 27.74 1.35
C THR A 533 -12.01 29.14 1.39
N LEU A 534 -12.99 29.40 0.53
CA LEU A 534 -13.76 30.65 0.61
C LEU A 534 -14.51 30.79 1.93
N HIS A 535 -14.86 29.68 2.56
CA HIS A 535 -15.50 29.67 3.87
C HIS A 535 -14.57 30.20 4.97
N THR A 536 -13.31 29.74 5.00
CA THR A 536 -12.29 30.24 5.94
C THR A 536 -12.03 31.74 5.70
N MET A 537 -11.95 32.17 4.44
CA MET A 537 -11.77 33.59 4.08
C MET A 537 -12.98 34.45 4.43
N ALA A 538 -14.20 33.97 4.18
CA ALA A 538 -15.42 34.67 4.54
C ALA A 538 -15.50 34.92 6.05
N LYS A 539 -15.14 33.93 6.88
CA LYS A 539 -15.05 34.10 8.33
C LYS A 539 -14.01 35.13 8.76
N PHE A 540 -12.86 35.15 8.11
CA PHE A 540 -11.81 36.13 8.38
C PHE A 540 -12.28 37.56 8.06
N TYR A 541 -12.90 37.77 6.89
CA TYR A 541 -13.39 39.10 6.48
C TYR A 541 -14.68 39.52 7.17
N ALA A 542 -15.55 38.60 7.57
CA ALA A 542 -16.77 38.88 8.34
C ALA A 542 -16.47 39.64 9.62
N LYS A 543 -15.45 39.21 10.38
CA LYS A 543 -15.00 39.86 11.62
C LYS A 543 -14.56 41.32 11.43
N ARG A 544 -14.09 41.66 10.22
CA ARG A 544 -13.54 42.99 9.89
C ARG A 544 -14.54 43.92 9.22
N THR A 545 -15.40 43.36 8.38
CA THR A 545 -16.41 44.11 7.62
C THR A 545 -17.71 44.27 8.40
N GLY A 546 -17.92 43.47 9.46
CA GLY A 546 -19.18 43.41 10.20
C GLY A 546 -20.31 42.72 9.42
N MET A 547 -20.02 42.12 8.26
CA MET A 547 -20.97 41.35 7.47
C MET A 547 -20.98 39.88 7.92
N ASP A 548 -22.15 39.25 7.85
CA ASP A 548 -22.30 37.83 8.15
C ASP A 548 -21.56 36.94 7.13
N ALA A 549 -20.88 35.89 7.62
CA ALA A 549 -20.01 35.04 6.81
C ALA A 549 -20.80 34.27 5.74
N ASP A 550 -21.99 33.78 6.07
CA ASP A 550 -22.87 33.03 5.14
C ASP A 550 -23.33 33.90 3.97
N LYS A 551 -23.49 35.21 4.16
CA LYS A 551 -23.85 36.16 3.10
C LYS A 551 -22.66 36.60 2.25
N LEU A 552 -21.46 36.61 2.85
CA LEU A 552 -20.23 37.01 2.18
C LEU A 552 -19.68 35.89 1.29
N LEU A 553 -19.78 34.64 1.74
CA LEU A 553 -19.28 33.45 1.06
C LEU A 553 -19.67 33.37 -0.44
N PRO A 554 -20.95 33.41 -0.83
CA PRO A 554 -21.34 33.32 -2.24
C PRO A 554 -20.94 34.56 -3.06
N ARG A 555 -20.61 35.69 -2.40
CA ARG A 555 -20.17 36.93 -3.06
C ARG A 555 -18.67 36.94 -3.35
N LEU A 556 -17.89 36.07 -2.73
CA LEU A 556 -16.43 36.00 -2.94
C LEU A 556 -16.05 35.27 -4.24
N TRP A 557 -16.99 34.60 -4.90
CA TRP A 557 -16.76 33.88 -6.17
C TRP A 557 -17.71 34.35 -7.27
N GLY A 558 -17.38 34.08 -8.54
CA GLY A 558 -18.22 34.40 -9.68
C GLY A 558 -18.15 35.87 -10.12
N ASP A 559 -19.18 36.32 -10.83
CA ASP A 559 -19.35 37.69 -11.32
C ASP A 559 -19.85 38.64 -10.24
N ASN A 560 -19.13 38.68 -9.12
CA ASN A 560 -19.33 39.62 -8.04
C ASN A 560 -18.14 40.58 -8.01
N PHE A 561 -18.42 41.89 -8.10
CA PHE A 561 -17.42 42.95 -8.14
C PHE A 561 -17.57 43.86 -6.92
N PHE A 562 -16.45 44.35 -6.41
CA PHE A 562 -16.38 45.25 -5.26
C PHE A 562 -15.66 46.54 -5.64
N ASN A 563 -16.33 47.67 -5.42
CA ASN A 563 -15.74 48.98 -5.63
C ASN A 563 -15.21 49.53 -4.31
N ALA A 564 -13.89 49.60 -4.16
CA ALA A 564 -13.25 50.03 -2.91
C ALA A 564 -13.50 51.51 -2.57
N ALA A 565 -13.74 52.37 -3.58
CA ALA A 565 -14.01 53.79 -3.38
C ALA A 565 -15.43 54.02 -2.84
N GLU A 566 -16.42 53.31 -3.40
CA GLU A 566 -17.82 53.44 -3.00
C GLU A 566 -18.23 52.48 -1.87
N LYS A 567 -17.41 51.46 -1.57
CA LYS A 567 -17.72 50.34 -0.66
C LYS A 567 -19.02 49.61 -1.04
N LYS A 568 -19.30 49.51 -2.34
CA LYS A 568 -20.52 48.89 -2.89
C LYS A 568 -20.19 47.61 -3.65
N TRP A 569 -21.11 46.64 -3.57
CA TRP A 569 -21.11 45.40 -4.34
C TRP A 569 -21.89 45.58 -5.64
N ARG A 570 -21.37 45.04 -6.75
CA ARG A 570 -21.98 45.08 -8.09
C ARG A 570 -21.92 43.69 -8.73
N LYS A 571 -22.91 43.35 -9.56
CA LYS A 571 -23.00 42.06 -10.26
C LYS A 571 -22.35 42.05 -11.66
N SER A 572 -21.96 43.22 -12.15
CA SER A 572 -21.32 43.38 -13.45
C SER A 572 -20.29 44.48 -13.35
N LYS A 573 -19.26 44.39 -14.19
CA LYS A 573 -18.22 45.41 -14.29
C LYS A 573 -18.80 46.64 -15.00
N THR A 574 -19.19 47.65 -14.22
CA THR A 574 -19.78 48.90 -14.75
C THR A 574 -18.77 50.04 -14.80
N ASP A 575 -17.80 50.04 -13.88
CA ASP A 575 -16.70 50.99 -13.77
C ASP A 575 -15.36 50.23 -13.91
N PRO A 576 -14.34 50.79 -14.57
CA PRO A 576 -12.98 50.25 -14.54
C PRO A 576 -12.44 49.94 -13.12
N LYS A 577 -12.91 50.66 -12.10
CA LYS A 577 -12.55 50.45 -10.68
C LYS A 577 -13.29 49.29 -10.01
N ASP A 578 -14.26 48.69 -10.68
CA ASP A 578 -14.95 47.49 -10.20
C ASP A 578 -14.02 46.29 -10.36
N VAL A 579 -13.37 45.90 -9.26
CA VAL A 579 -12.49 44.73 -9.21
C VAL A 579 -13.30 43.52 -8.74
N ARG A 580 -13.07 42.36 -9.35
CA ARG A 580 -13.73 41.12 -8.94
C ARG A 580 -13.45 40.82 -7.47
N ALA A 581 -14.46 40.35 -6.73
CA ALA A 581 -14.37 40.12 -5.30
C ALA A 581 -13.27 39.11 -4.94
N PHE A 582 -13.16 38.00 -5.68
CA PHE A 582 -12.09 37.02 -5.47
C PHE A 582 -10.70 37.66 -5.65
N VAL A 583 -10.53 38.46 -6.70
CA VAL A 583 -9.27 39.16 -6.96
C VAL A 583 -8.96 40.13 -5.82
N HIS A 584 -9.91 41.01 -5.48
CA HIS A 584 -9.71 42.06 -4.49
C HIS A 584 -9.46 41.53 -3.07
N PHE A 585 -10.27 40.57 -2.61
CA PHE A 585 -10.23 40.08 -1.24
C PHE A 585 -9.26 38.91 -1.04
N ILE A 586 -8.84 38.19 -2.09
CA ILE A 586 -8.06 36.95 -1.92
C ILE A 586 -6.73 37.03 -2.67
N LEU A 587 -6.75 37.17 -4.00
CA LEU A 587 -5.52 37.13 -4.79
C LEU A 587 -4.63 38.36 -4.56
N ASP A 588 -5.20 39.55 -4.44
CA ASP A 588 -4.47 40.79 -4.22
C ASP A 588 -3.62 40.76 -2.94
N PRO A 589 -4.19 40.44 -1.75
CA PRO A 589 -3.41 40.31 -0.51
C PRO A 589 -2.30 39.27 -0.61
N ILE A 590 -2.59 38.09 -1.17
CA ILE A 590 -1.60 37.01 -1.30
C ILE A 590 -0.46 37.45 -2.23
N THR A 591 -0.78 38.00 -3.40
CA THR A 591 0.21 38.46 -4.39
C THR A 591 1.09 39.58 -3.80
N LYS A 592 0.51 40.49 -3.02
CA LYS A 592 1.27 41.55 -2.32
C LYS A 592 2.25 40.99 -1.30
N ILE A 593 1.87 39.96 -0.54
CA ILE A 593 2.78 39.28 0.40
C ILE A 593 3.91 38.60 -0.36
N PHE A 594 3.60 37.86 -1.43
CA PHE A 594 4.61 37.19 -2.25
C PHE A 594 5.64 38.18 -2.82
N ARG A 595 5.18 39.29 -3.42
CA ARG A 595 6.05 40.35 -3.95
C ARG A 595 6.87 41.02 -2.86
N ALA A 596 6.25 41.45 -1.76
CA ALA A 596 6.96 42.12 -0.67
C ALA A 596 8.06 41.24 -0.05
N VAL A 597 7.84 39.93 0.06
CA VAL A 597 8.86 39.00 0.57
C VAL A 597 9.95 38.72 -0.48
N GLN A 598 9.61 38.62 -1.76
CA GLN A 598 10.59 38.43 -2.84
C GLN A 598 11.48 39.66 -3.06
N ASP A 599 10.91 40.85 -2.95
CA ASP A 599 11.60 42.14 -3.08
C ASP A 599 12.31 42.56 -1.77
N GLU A 600 12.20 41.76 -0.71
CA GLU A 600 12.73 42.01 0.63
C GLU A 600 12.29 43.36 1.25
N ASP A 601 11.08 43.83 0.90
CA ASP A 601 10.48 45.08 1.39
C ASP A 601 9.98 44.94 2.84
N LYS A 602 10.91 45.04 3.79
CA LYS A 602 10.66 44.95 5.25
C LYS A 602 9.51 45.83 5.77
N PRO A 603 9.40 47.13 5.43
CA PRO A 603 8.31 47.96 5.94
C PRO A 603 6.94 47.51 5.40
N MET A 604 6.85 47.08 4.14
CA MET A 604 5.61 46.55 3.60
C MET A 604 5.25 45.19 4.23
N ILE A 605 6.22 44.30 4.45
CA ILE A 605 6.01 43.03 5.17
C ILE A 605 5.43 43.30 6.55
N GLN A 606 6.00 44.23 7.33
CA GLN A 606 5.51 44.54 8.68
C GLN A 606 4.08 45.08 8.68
N LYS A 607 3.76 45.95 7.70
CA LYS A 607 2.40 46.47 7.49
C LYS A 607 1.41 45.34 7.17
N MET A 608 1.81 44.41 6.32
CA MET A 608 0.98 43.27 5.92
C MET A 608 0.78 42.29 7.08
N LEU A 609 1.82 41.96 7.86
CA LEU A 609 1.74 41.10 9.05
C LEU A 609 0.72 41.63 10.06
N THR A 610 0.75 42.94 10.32
CA THR A 610 -0.23 43.62 11.18
C THR A 610 -1.63 43.53 10.55
N ALA A 611 -1.72 43.70 9.24
CA ALA A 611 -2.99 43.61 8.52
C ALA A 611 -3.54 42.19 8.45
N ILE A 612 -2.78 41.11 8.58
CA ILE A 612 -3.30 39.72 8.58
C ILE A 612 -3.38 39.10 9.98
N ASP A 613 -2.95 39.83 11.01
CA ASP A 613 -2.88 39.38 12.41
C ASP A 613 -1.96 38.16 12.61
N VAL A 614 -0.79 38.17 11.95
CA VAL A 614 0.23 37.13 12.09
C VAL A 614 1.42 37.66 12.88
N LYS A 615 1.83 36.93 13.92
CA LYS A 615 2.97 37.26 14.76
C LYS A 615 4.16 36.35 14.43
N LEU A 616 5.30 36.97 14.16
CA LEU A 616 6.59 36.30 13.96
C LEU A 616 7.49 36.52 15.19
N SER A 617 8.32 35.51 15.49
CA SER A 617 9.41 35.62 16.46
C SER A 617 10.61 36.32 15.85
N THR A 618 11.56 36.76 16.69
CA THR A 618 12.81 37.41 16.24
C THR A 618 13.63 36.52 15.31
N GLU A 619 13.70 35.21 15.57
CA GLU A 619 14.43 34.27 14.71
C GLU A 619 13.73 34.05 13.36
N GLU A 620 12.41 34.09 13.33
CA GLU A 620 11.63 33.94 12.10
C GLU A 620 11.77 35.16 11.17
N HIS A 621 11.92 36.36 11.74
CA HIS A 621 12.14 37.59 10.96
C HIS A 621 13.44 37.57 10.15
N ASP A 622 14.47 36.86 10.65
CA ASP A 622 15.79 36.77 10.02
C ASP A 622 15.91 35.60 9.03
N GLN A 623 14.83 34.86 8.78
CA GLN A 623 14.82 33.76 7.82
C GLN A 623 14.98 34.26 6.38
N PRO A 624 15.61 33.47 5.49
CA PRO A 624 15.74 33.83 4.08
C PRO A 624 14.36 33.89 3.41
N ALA A 625 14.21 34.75 2.41
CA ALA A 625 12.92 35.10 1.78
C ALA A 625 12.01 33.90 1.47
N LYS A 626 12.54 32.81 0.89
CA LYS A 626 11.75 31.59 0.58
C LYS A 626 11.20 30.89 1.82
N VAL A 627 12.00 30.81 2.88
CA VAL A 627 11.61 30.18 4.15
C VAL A 627 10.67 31.10 4.91
N LEU A 628 10.98 32.40 4.94
CA LEU A 628 10.11 33.42 5.54
C LEU A 628 8.71 33.41 4.91
N LEU A 629 8.62 33.34 3.57
CA LEU A 629 7.34 33.25 2.87
C LEU A 629 6.55 32.02 3.30
N LYS A 630 7.20 30.84 3.37
CA LYS A 630 6.58 29.61 3.86
C LYS A 630 6.06 29.79 5.29
N THR A 631 6.87 30.35 6.19
CA THR A 631 6.51 30.59 7.60
C THR A 631 5.31 31.53 7.73
N ILE A 632 5.29 32.65 6.99
CA ILE A 632 4.19 33.62 7.00
C ILE A 632 2.90 32.98 6.49
N MET A 633 2.95 32.32 5.33
CA MET A 633 1.77 31.71 4.72
C MET A 633 1.23 30.56 5.55
N HIS A 634 2.10 29.74 6.12
CA HIS A 634 1.71 28.63 6.99
C HIS A 634 1.00 29.10 8.26
N LYS A 635 1.50 30.15 8.92
CA LYS A 635 0.86 30.74 10.10
C LYS A 635 -0.45 31.44 9.78
N TRP A 636 -0.55 32.06 8.60
CA TRP A 636 -1.76 32.75 8.20
C TRP A 636 -2.87 31.78 7.80
N LEU A 637 -2.54 30.77 6.97
CA LEU A 637 -3.49 29.87 6.32
C LEU A 637 -3.00 28.42 6.38
N PRO A 638 -3.04 27.75 7.55
CA PRO A 638 -2.53 26.40 7.68
C PRO A 638 -3.27 25.40 6.77
N ALA A 639 -2.54 24.67 5.92
CA ALA A 639 -3.15 23.75 4.96
C ALA A 639 -3.95 22.61 5.62
N GLY A 640 -3.41 22.03 6.70
CA GLY A 640 -4.06 20.93 7.42
C GLY A 640 -5.45 21.31 7.96
N ASP A 641 -5.57 22.50 8.56
CA ASP A 641 -6.83 22.99 9.14
C ASP A 641 -7.89 23.22 8.08
N CYS A 642 -7.50 23.85 6.97
CA CYS A 642 -8.37 24.08 5.82
C CYS A 642 -8.92 22.77 5.24
N LEU A 643 -8.03 21.79 5.00
CA LEU A 643 -8.42 20.51 4.43
C LEU A 643 -9.32 19.71 5.37
N LEU A 644 -8.98 19.62 6.66
CA LEU A 644 -9.78 18.88 7.65
C LEU A 644 -11.16 19.51 7.84
N GLU A 645 -11.27 20.85 7.86
CA GLU A 645 -12.54 21.57 7.87
C GLU A 645 -13.39 21.21 6.64
N MET A 646 -12.80 21.31 5.43
CA MET A 646 -13.47 20.98 4.18
C MET A 646 -13.98 19.52 4.15
N ILE A 647 -13.15 18.57 4.61
CA ILE A 647 -13.47 17.14 4.70
C ILE A 647 -14.66 16.90 5.64
N CYS A 648 -14.63 17.46 6.84
CA CYS A 648 -15.67 17.21 7.84
C CYS A 648 -17.04 17.80 7.42
N ILE A 649 -17.02 18.96 6.77
CA ILE A 649 -18.23 19.66 6.31
C ILE A 649 -18.86 18.98 5.09
N HIS A 650 -18.07 18.70 4.06
CA HIS A 650 -18.63 18.39 2.73
C HIS A 650 -18.65 16.90 2.40
N LEU A 651 -17.75 16.08 2.95
CA LEU A 651 -17.79 14.64 2.72
C LEU A 651 -18.86 13.99 3.60
N PRO A 652 -19.63 13.02 3.07
CA PRO A 652 -20.68 12.36 3.82
C PRO A 652 -20.13 11.43 4.90
N SER A 653 -20.89 11.25 5.97
CA SER A 653 -20.65 10.19 6.94
C SER A 653 -21.11 8.82 6.38
N PRO A 654 -20.58 7.69 6.91
CA PRO A 654 -21.07 6.35 6.62
C PRO A 654 -22.58 6.19 6.74
N PHE A 655 -23.17 6.84 7.73
CA PHE A 655 -24.61 6.81 7.98
C PHE A 655 -25.44 7.45 6.85
N VAL A 656 -24.91 8.48 6.21
CA VAL A 656 -25.54 9.14 5.07
C VAL A 656 -25.23 8.37 3.78
N SER A 657 -23.96 8.02 3.56
CA SER A 657 -23.51 7.41 2.31
C SER A 657 -24.08 6.01 2.07
N GLN A 658 -24.16 5.17 3.10
CA GLN A 658 -24.61 3.79 2.95
C GLN A 658 -26.08 3.69 2.52
N ARG A 659 -26.92 4.68 2.86
CA ARG A 659 -28.34 4.71 2.47
C ARG A 659 -28.53 4.65 0.97
N TYR A 660 -27.81 5.48 0.23
CA TYR A 660 -27.88 5.49 -1.23
C TYR A 660 -26.88 4.54 -1.88
N ARG A 661 -25.85 4.05 -1.18
CA ARG A 661 -24.87 3.09 -1.73
C ARG A 661 -25.25 1.63 -1.56
N MET A 662 -26.14 1.27 -0.64
CA MET A 662 -26.52 -0.12 -0.35
C MET A 662 -26.89 -0.90 -1.61
N GLU A 663 -27.74 -0.32 -2.46
CA GLU A 663 -28.18 -0.94 -3.72
C GLU A 663 -27.03 -1.29 -4.68
N MET A 664 -25.98 -0.48 -4.70
CA MET A 664 -24.82 -0.73 -5.55
C MET A 664 -23.87 -1.75 -4.91
N LEU A 665 -23.74 -1.71 -3.58
CA LEU A 665 -22.80 -2.51 -2.82
C LEU A 665 -23.25 -3.96 -2.58
N TYR A 666 -24.55 -4.21 -2.42
CA TYR A 666 -25.08 -5.53 -2.06
C TYR A 666 -25.77 -6.21 -3.25
N GLU A 667 -25.47 -7.49 -3.52
CA GLU A 667 -26.09 -8.22 -4.63
C GLU A 667 -27.44 -8.85 -4.27
N GLY A 668 -27.77 -8.94 -2.98
CA GLY A 668 -29.00 -9.56 -2.50
C GLY A 668 -30.24 -8.65 -2.59
N PRO A 669 -31.40 -9.17 -2.16
CA PRO A 669 -32.65 -8.41 -2.09
C PRO A 669 -32.53 -7.17 -1.18
N LYS A 670 -33.24 -6.09 -1.53
CA LYS A 670 -33.19 -4.81 -0.79
C LYS A 670 -33.88 -4.86 0.58
N ASP A 671 -34.77 -5.82 0.75
CA ASP A 671 -35.55 -6.11 1.95
C ASP A 671 -34.87 -7.09 2.91
N ASP A 672 -33.69 -7.60 2.53
CA ASP A 672 -32.91 -8.52 3.37
C ASP A 672 -32.40 -7.83 4.64
N GLU A 673 -32.25 -8.59 5.73
CA GLU A 673 -31.77 -8.06 7.02
C GLU A 673 -30.36 -7.46 6.88
N ALA A 674 -29.50 -8.09 6.07
CA ALA A 674 -28.18 -7.57 5.72
C ALA A 674 -28.27 -6.24 4.96
N ALA A 675 -29.21 -6.13 4.01
CA ALA A 675 -29.41 -4.90 3.23
C ALA A 675 -29.90 -3.75 4.11
N ILE A 676 -30.88 -4.00 4.99
CA ILE A 676 -31.39 -3.02 5.97
C ILE A 676 -30.28 -2.61 6.95
N GLY A 677 -29.50 -3.58 7.43
CA GLY A 677 -28.37 -3.34 8.31
C GLY A 677 -27.29 -2.45 7.68
N ILE A 678 -26.99 -2.65 6.39
CA ILE A 678 -26.08 -1.79 5.62
C ILE A 678 -26.70 -0.41 5.43
N MET A 679 -27.97 -0.32 5.03
CA MET A 679 -28.65 0.96 4.76
C MET A 679 -28.66 1.87 5.99
N ASN A 680 -28.87 1.30 7.17
CA ASN A 680 -28.97 2.06 8.42
C ASN A 680 -27.62 2.28 9.12
N CYS A 681 -26.53 1.66 8.66
CA CYS A 681 -25.23 1.64 9.35
C CYS A 681 -25.42 1.27 10.84
N ASP A 682 -26.14 0.17 11.10
CA ASP A 682 -26.50 -0.26 12.45
C ASP A 682 -25.43 -1.20 13.05
N PRO A 683 -24.79 -0.83 14.18
CA PRO A 683 -23.75 -1.65 14.80
C PRO A 683 -24.29 -2.92 15.49
N ASN A 684 -25.61 -3.00 15.74
CA ASN A 684 -26.25 -4.15 16.40
C ASN A 684 -26.89 -5.13 15.40
N ALA A 685 -26.95 -4.78 14.12
CA ALA A 685 -27.46 -5.65 13.07
C ALA A 685 -26.45 -6.75 12.71
N CYS A 686 -26.83 -7.60 11.75
CA CYS A 686 -25.96 -8.64 11.20
C CYS A 686 -24.63 -8.07 10.70
N LEU A 687 -23.51 -8.73 11.02
CA LEU A 687 -22.20 -8.32 10.53
C LEU A 687 -22.17 -8.43 9.01
N MET A 688 -21.80 -7.33 8.35
CA MET A 688 -21.48 -7.28 6.92
C MET A 688 -20.21 -6.47 6.76
N MET A 689 -19.12 -7.11 6.33
CA MET A 689 -17.83 -6.48 6.08
C MET A 689 -17.33 -6.86 4.69
N TYR A 690 -16.75 -5.88 3.99
CA TYR A 690 -16.08 -6.12 2.70
C TYR A 690 -14.58 -6.03 2.88
N VAL A 691 -13.86 -7.08 2.50
CA VAL A 691 -12.40 -7.07 2.39
C VAL A 691 -12.03 -6.56 1.01
N SER A 692 -11.30 -5.45 0.97
CA SER A 692 -10.92 -4.77 -0.26
C SER A 692 -9.54 -5.19 -0.76
N LYS A 693 -8.56 -5.31 0.15
CA LYS A 693 -7.20 -5.71 -0.20
C LYS A 693 -6.51 -6.48 0.91
N MET A 694 -5.49 -7.25 0.54
CA MET A 694 -4.59 -7.90 1.46
C MET A 694 -3.32 -7.06 1.61
N VAL A 695 -3.01 -6.62 2.83
CA VAL A 695 -1.84 -5.80 3.13
C VAL A 695 -0.73 -6.72 3.64
N PRO A 696 0.47 -6.72 3.02
CA PRO A 696 1.58 -7.52 3.50
C PRO A 696 2.03 -7.03 4.87
N THR A 697 2.36 -7.97 5.74
CA THR A 697 2.89 -7.67 7.08
C THR A 697 4.42 -7.66 7.08
N SER A 698 5.03 -7.09 8.12
CA SER A 698 6.49 -7.23 8.35
C SER A 698 6.91 -8.68 8.54
N ASP A 699 5.99 -9.51 9.03
CA ASP A 699 6.19 -10.94 9.23
C ASP A 699 5.98 -11.67 7.90
N LYS A 700 7.10 -11.93 7.20
CA LYS A 700 7.10 -12.58 5.89
C LYS A 700 6.17 -13.79 5.84
N GLY A 701 5.16 -13.73 4.98
CA GLY A 701 4.23 -14.84 4.71
C GLY A 701 2.83 -14.72 5.33
N ARG A 702 2.53 -13.63 6.06
CA ARG A 702 1.16 -13.32 6.51
C ARG A 702 0.66 -12.00 5.93
N PHE A 703 -0.64 -11.93 5.72
CA PHE A 703 -1.34 -10.74 5.23
C PHE A 703 -2.43 -10.31 6.19
N TYR A 704 -2.62 -9.00 6.31
CA TYR A 704 -3.80 -8.42 6.94
C TYR A 704 -4.88 -8.21 5.89
N ALA A 705 -6.10 -8.69 6.17
CA ALA A 705 -7.26 -8.39 5.33
C ALA A 705 -7.77 -7.00 5.69
N LEU A 706 -7.51 -6.01 4.84
CA LEU A 706 -8.00 -4.64 4.99
C LEU A 706 -9.40 -4.54 4.42
N GLY A 707 -10.35 -4.07 5.23
CA GLY A 707 -11.73 -3.95 4.81
C GLY A 707 -12.52 -2.95 5.63
N ARG A 708 -13.78 -2.78 5.24
CA ARG A 708 -14.73 -1.92 5.94
C ARG A 708 -15.92 -2.71 6.45
N VAL A 709 -16.28 -2.45 7.70
CA VAL A 709 -17.51 -2.95 8.30
C VAL A 709 -18.66 -2.04 7.85
N PHE A 710 -19.62 -2.59 7.11
CA PHE A 710 -20.80 -1.86 6.64
C PHE A 710 -22.00 -2.01 7.58
N SER A 711 -22.15 -3.16 8.22
CA SER A 711 -23.19 -3.42 9.21
C SER A 711 -22.67 -4.31 10.34
N GLY A 712 -23.28 -4.20 11.52
CA GLY A 712 -22.90 -4.95 12.71
C GLY A 712 -21.55 -4.50 13.30
N THR A 713 -21.00 -5.36 14.15
CA THR A 713 -19.70 -5.15 14.81
C THR A 713 -18.84 -6.40 14.65
N ILE A 714 -17.58 -6.23 14.25
CA ILE A 714 -16.60 -7.30 14.16
C ILE A 714 -15.71 -7.32 15.40
N ALA A 715 -15.55 -8.48 16.03
CA ALA A 715 -14.78 -8.63 17.25
C ALA A 715 -13.75 -9.76 17.16
N THR A 716 -12.67 -9.61 17.93
CA THR A 716 -11.64 -10.64 18.09
C THR A 716 -12.26 -11.91 18.68
N GLY A 717 -11.99 -13.06 18.07
CA GLY A 717 -12.53 -14.37 18.45
C GLY A 717 -13.92 -14.68 17.90
N GLN A 718 -14.61 -13.71 17.28
CA GLN A 718 -15.94 -13.90 16.71
C GLN A 718 -15.91 -14.91 15.56
N LYS A 719 -16.85 -15.87 15.57
CA LYS A 719 -17.06 -16.79 14.46
C LYS A 719 -17.79 -16.07 13.34
N VAL A 720 -17.19 -16.08 12.16
CA VAL A 720 -17.72 -15.43 10.96
C VAL A 720 -17.69 -16.37 9.78
N ARG A 721 -18.55 -16.09 8.81
CA ARG A 721 -18.55 -16.71 7.50
C ARG A 721 -17.77 -15.82 6.54
N ILE A 722 -16.75 -16.39 5.92
CA ILE A 722 -15.92 -15.76 4.90
C ILE A 722 -16.39 -16.30 3.56
N MET A 723 -16.96 -15.42 2.75
CA MET A 723 -17.49 -15.71 1.42
C MET A 723 -16.52 -15.11 0.39
N GLY A 724 -15.95 -15.98 -0.44
CA GLY A 724 -15.10 -15.57 -1.54
C GLY A 724 -15.90 -14.97 -2.70
N PRO A 725 -15.21 -14.47 -3.73
CA PRO A 725 -15.83 -13.77 -4.85
C PRO A 725 -16.86 -14.63 -5.59
N ASN A 726 -16.64 -15.94 -5.71
CA ASN A 726 -17.46 -16.83 -6.52
C ASN A 726 -18.61 -17.49 -5.72
N TYR A 727 -18.79 -17.13 -4.46
CA TYR A 727 -19.88 -17.65 -3.65
C TYR A 727 -21.24 -17.27 -4.26
N VAL A 728 -22.13 -18.26 -4.35
CA VAL A 728 -23.52 -18.10 -4.79
C VAL A 728 -24.43 -18.55 -3.66
N HIS A 729 -25.42 -17.73 -3.33
CA HIS A 729 -26.38 -18.02 -2.26
C HIS A 729 -27.01 -19.42 -2.42
N GLY A 730 -26.98 -20.21 -1.35
CA GLY A 730 -27.47 -21.59 -1.31
C GLY A 730 -26.43 -22.66 -1.64
N LYS A 731 -25.27 -22.32 -2.22
CA LYS A 731 -24.16 -23.25 -2.43
C LYS A 731 -23.14 -23.14 -1.29
N LYS A 732 -22.40 -24.22 -1.03
CA LYS A 732 -21.28 -24.23 -0.06
C LYS A 732 -19.93 -23.88 -0.70
N ASP A 733 -19.88 -23.79 -2.02
CA ASP A 733 -18.67 -23.48 -2.76
C ASP A 733 -18.19 -22.06 -2.41
N ASP A 734 -16.87 -21.89 -2.23
CA ASP A 734 -16.22 -20.61 -1.91
C ASP A 734 -16.73 -19.94 -0.60
N CYS A 735 -17.12 -20.75 0.38
CA CYS A 735 -17.60 -20.28 1.67
C CYS A 735 -16.99 -21.08 2.83
N CYS A 736 -16.50 -20.39 3.86
CA CYS A 736 -15.95 -21.06 5.04
C CYS A 736 -16.31 -20.33 6.34
N GLU A 737 -16.46 -21.08 7.43
CA GLU A 737 -16.74 -20.53 8.76
C GLU A 737 -15.51 -20.65 9.65
N LYS A 738 -15.01 -19.51 10.12
CA LYS A 738 -13.77 -19.39 10.90
C LYS A 738 -13.87 -18.28 11.93
N SER A 739 -13.05 -18.35 12.97
CA SER A 739 -12.96 -17.30 13.97
C SER A 739 -11.92 -16.26 13.56
N ILE A 740 -12.25 -14.98 13.72
CA ILE A 740 -11.30 -13.87 13.57
C ILE A 740 -10.24 -13.97 14.67
N GLN A 741 -8.97 -13.94 14.30
CA GLN A 741 -7.89 -14.12 15.27
C GLN A 741 -7.59 -12.83 16.04
N ARG A 742 -7.62 -11.68 15.34
CA ARG A 742 -7.43 -10.35 15.91
C ARG A 742 -7.96 -9.27 14.96
N THR A 743 -8.55 -8.23 15.53
CA THR A 743 -8.89 -7.00 14.81
C THR A 743 -7.82 -5.94 15.07
N ILE A 744 -7.41 -5.21 14.02
CA ILE A 744 -6.37 -4.19 14.10
C ILE A 744 -6.79 -2.88 13.44
N LEU A 745 -6.35 -1.78 14.02
CA LEU A 745 -6.39 -0.44 13.43
C LEU A 745 -5.12 -0.22 12.61
N MET A 746 -5.29 0.27 11.38
CA MET A 746 -4.17 0.58 10.48
C MET A 746 -3.79 2.06 10.63
N MET A 747 -2.56 2.33 11.06
CA MET A 747 -2.00 3.67 11.27
C MET A 747 -0.76 3.86 10.40
N GLY A 748 -0.95 3.70 9.08
CA GLY A 748 0.13 3.74 8.10
C GLY A 748 1.11 2.58 8.29
N ARG A 749 2.31 2.88 8.79
CA ARG A 749 3.36 1.88 9.05
C ARG A 749 3.14 1.07 10.34
N TYR A 750 2.24 1.54 11.20
CA TYR A 750 1.98 0.93 12.50
C TYR A 750 0.59 0.29 12.53
N THR A 751 0.43 -0.69 13.41
CA THR A 751 -0.85 -1.36 13.63
C THR A 751 -1.11 -1.46 15.12
N GLU A 752 -2.31 -1.08 15.53
CA GLU A 752 -2.75 -1.19 16.93
C GLU A 752 -3.84 -2.25 17.04
N ALA A 753 -3.75 -3.11 18.05
CA ALA A 753 -4.78 -4.14 18.28
C ALA A 753 -6.00 -3.52 18.96
N ILE A 754 -7.19 -3.83 18.46
CA ILE A 754 -8.47 -3.39 19.05
C ILE A 754 -9.36 -4.62 19.21
N ASP A 755 -10.13 -4.67 20.29
CA ASP A 755 -11.00 -5.81 20.59
C ASP A 755 -12.14 -5.93 19.58
N ASP A 756 -12.77 -4.82 19.23
CA ASP A 756 -13.92 -4.77 18.34
C ASP A 756 -14.02 -3.47 17.52
N VAL A 757 -14.63 -3.57 16.34
CA VAL A 757 -14.81 -2.45 15.39
C VAL A 757 -16.25 -2.43 14.88
N PRO A 758 -17.02 -1.35 15.15
CA PRO A 758 -18.40 -1.23 14.70
C PRO A 758 -18.48 -0.77 13.23
N CYS A 759 -19.67 -0.90 12.65
CA CYS A 759 -19.99 -0.47 11.29
C CYS A 759 -19.63 1.01 11.01
N GLY A 760 -19.31 1.28 9.75
CA GLY A 760 -18.83 2.57 9.28
C GLY A 760 -17.31 2.72 9.30
N ASN A 761 -16.57 1.82 9.97
CA ASN A 761 -15.12 1.92 10.15
C ASN A 761 -14.33 0.98 9.24
N ILE A 762 -13.08 1.38 8.97
CA ILE A 762 -12.09 0.58 8.26
C ILE A 762 -11.19 -0.10 9.29
N CYS A 763 -10.94 -1.39 9.11
CA CYS A 763 -10.04 -2.16 9.97
C CYS A 763 -9.29 -3.24 9.19
N GLY A 764 -8.19 -3.70 9.79
CA GLY A 764 -7.49 -4.90 9.35
C GLY A 764 -7.91 -6.12 10.17
N LEU A 765 -7.94 -7.29 9.54
CA LEU A 765 -8.17 -8.57 10.19
C LEU A 765 -6.98 -9.49 10.05
N VAL A 766 -6.69 -10.22 11.11
CA VAL A 766 -5.67 -11.26 11.15
C VAL A 766 -6.33 -12.64 11.13
N GLY A 767 -5.81 -13.55 10.29
CA GLY A 767 -6.25 -14.95 10.20
C GLY A 767 -7.26 -15.24 9.07
N VAL A 768 -7.59 -14.25 8.25
CA VAL A 768 -8.49 -14.41 7.08
C VAL A 768 -7.73 -14.80 5.80
N ASP A 769 -6.43 -14.53 5.76
CA ASP A 769 -5.54 -14.67 4.60
C ASP A 769 -5.34 -16.10 4.07
N GLN A 770 -5.68 -17.10 4.87
CA GLN A 770 -5.65 -18.51 4.45
C GLN A 770 -6.86 -18.90 3.60
N PHE A 771 -7.98 -18.21 3.80
CA PHE A 771 -9.26 -18.56 3.19
C PHE A 771 -9.68 -17.60 2.08
N LEU A 772 -9.14 -16.38 2.12
CA LEU A 772 -9.43 -15.35 1.14
C LEU A 772 -8.15 -14.93 0.42
N VAL A 773 -8.24 -14.84 -0.91
CA VAL A 773 -7.09 -14.48 -1.76
C VAL A 773 -7.02 -12.98 -2.00
N LYS A 774 -8.11 -12.37 -2.48
CA LYS A 774 -8.15 -10.94 -2.86
C LYS A 774 -9.23 -10.20 -2.09
N THR A 775 -10.45 -10.31 -2.59
CA THR A 775 -11.63 -9.62 -2.07
C THR A 775 -12.66 -10.64 -1.63
N GLY A 776 -13.52 -10.24 -0.70
CA GLY A 776 -14.55 -11.12 -0.18
C GLY A 776 -15.47 -10.42 0.79
N THR A 777 -16.57 -11.09 1.09
CA THR A 777 -17.57 -10.63 2.04
C THR A 777 -17.47 -11.46 3.31
N ILE A 778 -17.42 -10.80 4.47
CA ILE A 778 -17.43 -11.43 5.78
C ILE A 778 -18.75 -11.11 6.45
N THR A 779 -19.42 -12.13 6.96
CA THR A 779 -20.75 -11.98 7.57
C THR A 779 -21.01 -12.95 8.72
N THR A 780 -21.94 -12.59 9.60
CA THR A 780 -22.54 -13.53 10.57
C THR A 780 -23.89 -14.08 10.11
N PHE A 781 -24.48 -13.52 9.06
CA PHE A 781 -25.80 -13.89 8.58
C PHE A 781 -25.74 -15.05 7.60
N SER A 782 -26.55 -16.09 7.85
CA SER A 782 -26.50 -17.30 7.02
C SER A 782 -27.16 -17.14 5.66
N GLY A 783 -28.13 -16.23 5.53
CA GLY A 783 -28.82 -15.91 4.28
C GLY A 783 -28.16 -14.80 3.47
N ALA A 784 -26.97 -14.34 3.87
CA ALA A 784 -26.29 -13.24 3.23
C ALA A 784 -25.90 -13.58 1.79
N HIS A 785 -26.06 -12.58 0.92
CA HIS A 785 -25.49 -12.57 -0.42
C HIS A 785 -24.11 -11.90 -0.38
N ASN A 786 -23.35 -12.09 -1.45
CA ASN A 786 -22.09 -11.37 -1.61
C ASN A 786 -22.32 -9.88 -1.82
N MET A 787 -21.37 -9.08 -1.34
CA MET A 787 -21.22 -7.71 -1.82
C MET A 787 -20.65 -7.74 -3.24
N ARG A 788 -21.10 -6.80 -4.07
CA ARG A 788 -20.72 -6.72 -5.49
C ARG A 788 -19.20 -6.63 -5.61
N GLN A 789 -18.61 -7.36 -6.54
CA GLN A 789 -17.16 -7.30 -6.76
C GLN A 789 -16.71 -5.96 -7.38
N MET A 790 -15.41 -5.67 -7.31
CA MET A 790 -14.84 -4.48 -7.93
C MET A 790 -14.63 -4.71 -9.42
N LYS A 791 -15.06 -3.75 -10.24
CA LYS A 791 -14.72 -3.71 -11.65
C LYS A 791 -13.46 -2.87 -11.81
N PHE A 792 -12.36 -3.51 -12.19
CA PHE A 792 -11.13 -2.80 -12.52
C PHE A 792 -11.31 -2.07 -13.86
N SER A 793 -10.84 -0.83 -13.96
CA SER A 793 -10.85 -0.05 -15.21
C SER A 793 -9.85 -0.56 -16.24
N VAL A 794 -8.83 -1.28 -15.79
CA VAL A 794 -7.73 -1.75 -16.62
C VAL A 794 -7.63 -3.26 -16.54
N SER A 795 -7.39 -3.90 -17.69
CA SER A 795 -7.14 -5.33 -17.79
C SER A 795 -5.63 -5.62 -17.76
N PRO A 796 -5.18 -6.72 -17.13
CA PRO A 796 -3.79 -7.12 -17.14
C PRO A 796 -3.41 -7.73 -18.50
N VAL A 797 -2.89 -6.91 -19.41
CA VAL A 797 -2.58 -7.30 -20.80
C VAL A 797 -1.14 -7.76 -21.00
N VAL A 798 -0.20 -7.27 -20.19
CA VAL A 798 1.24 -7.57 -20.29
C VAL A 798 1.57 -8.81 -19.46
N ARG A 799 2.15 -9.82 -20.10
CA ARG A 799 2.52 -11.11 -19.50
C ARG A 799 4.02 -11.30 -19.50
N VAL A 800 4.59 -11.86 -18.43
CA VAL A 800 5.98 -12.35 -18.40
C VAL A 800 5.98 -13.78 -17.85
N ALA A 801 6.70 -14.67 -18.52
CA ALA A 801 6.98 -16.01 -18.01
C ALA A 801 8.12 -15.92 -16.99
N VAL A 802 7.94 -16.58 -15.86
CA VAL A 802 8.87 -16.60 -14.74
C VAL A 802 9.21 -18.04 -14.39
N ASP A 803 10.50 -18.29 -14.21
CA ASP A 803 11.03 -19.58 -13.81
C ASP A 803 12.13 -19.40 -12.74
N CYS A 804 12.47 -20.45 -12.01
CA CYS A 804 13.58 -20.44 -11.06
C CYS A 804 14.92 -20.58 -11.79
N LYS A 805 15.96 -19.85 -11.35
CA LYS A 805 17.32 -20.15 -11.82
C LYS A 805 17.78 -21.54 -11.37
N ASN A 806 17.39 -21.93 -10.16
CA ASN A 806 17.65 -23.26 -9.60
C ASN A 806 16.34 -24.05 -9.54
N PRO A 807 16.21 -25.19 -10.25
CA PRO A 807 14.98 -25.99 -10.25
C PRO A 807 14.55 -26.48 -8.85
N SER A 808 15.50 -26.61 -7.90
CA SER A 808 15.20 -26.98 -6.50
C SER A 808 14.37 -25.95 -5.75
N ASP A 809 14.38 -24.69 -6.18
CA ASP A 809 13.65 -23.60 -5.55
C ASP A 809 12.21 -23.44 -6.08
N LEU A 810 11.77 -24.29 -7.02
CA LEU A 810 10.42 -24.26 -7.59
C LEU A 810 9.29 -24.22 -6.54
N PRO A 811 9.35 -24.98 -5.42
CA PRO A 811 8.32 -24.87 -4.37
C PRO A 811 8.23 -23.46 -3.75
N LYS A 812 9.36 -22.76 -3.63
CA LYS A 812 9.39 -21.38 -3.11
C LYS A 812 8.84 -20.39 -4.13
N LEU A 813 9.10 -20.61 -5.42
CA LEU A 813 8.50 -19.80 -6.48
C LEU A 813 6.99 -19.93 -6.49
N VAL A 814 6.46 -21.16 -6.48
CA VAL A 814 5.02 -21.41 -6.46
C VAL A 814 4.35 -20.78 -5.24
N GLU A 815 4.98 -20.88 -4.06
CA GLU A 815 4.49 -20.21 -2.85
C GLU A 815 4.60 -18.68 -2.93
N GLY A 816 5.69 -18.15 -3.49
CA GLY A 816 5.88 -16.72 -3.73
C GLY A 816 4.86 -16.14 -4.71
N LEU A 817 4.56 -16.87 -5.78
CA LEU A 817 3.52 -16.53 -6.75
C LEU A 817 2.15 -16.46 -6.06
N LYS A 818 1.78 -17.46 -5.24
CA LYS A 818 0.53 -17.42 -4.46
C LYS A 818 0.45 -16.19 -3.55
N ARG A 819 1.56 -15.75 -2.97
CA ARG A 819 1.62 -14.55 -2.13
C ARG A 819 1.49 -13.27 -2.95
N LEU A 820 2.15 -13.20 -4.11
CA LEU A 820 2.02 -12.08 -5.04
C LEU A 820 0.57 -11.91 -5.51
N ALA A 821 -0.11 -13.01 -5.88
CA ALA A 821 -1.52 -12.99 -6.27
C ALA A 821 -2.48 -12.52 -5.17
N LYS A 822 -2.08 -12.61 -3.89
CA LYS A 822 -2.82 -12.05 -2.75
C LYS A 822 -2.53 -10.57 -2.53
N SER A 823 -1.26 -10.20 -2.64
CA SER A 823 -0.76 -8.84 -2.41
C SER A 823 -1.34 -7.82 -3.40
N ASP A 824 -1.45 -8.20 -4.67
CA ASP A 824 -1.92 -7.31 -5.73
C ASP A 824 -3.33 -7.67 -6.21
N PRO A 825 -4.30 -6.72 -6.20
CA PRO A 825 -5.66 -6.97 -6.66
C PRO A 825 -5.76 -7.37 -8.13
N MET A 826 -4.87 -6.88 -9.00
CA MET A 826 -4.99 -7.00 -10.46
C MET A 826 -4.07 -8.04 -11.08
N VAL A 827 -2.96 -8.38 -10.43
CA VAL A 827 -2.07 -9.43 -10.93
C VAL A 827 -2.83 -10.73 -11.13
N LEU A 828 -2.68 -11.32 -12.31
CA LEU A 828 -3.14 -12.67 -12.61
C LEU A 828 -1.94 -13.58 -12.77
N ILE A 829 -1.99 -14.72 -12.10
CA ILE A 829 -0.95 -15.73 -12.21
C ILE A 829 -1.59 -16.99 -12.74
N GLN A 830 -1.02 -17.48 -13.83
CA GLN A 830 -1.47 -18.69 -14.51
C GLN A 830 -0.27 -19.62 -14.66
N THR A 831 -0.51 -20.93 -14.58
CA THR A 831 0.50 -21.92 -14.94
C THR A 831 0.03 -22.57 -16.21
N GLU A 832 0.80 -22.45 -17.28
CA GLU A 832 0.49 -23.06 -18.56
C GLU A 832 0.75 -24.58 -18.54
N GLU A 833 0.15 -25.32 -19.47
CA GLU A 833 0.39 -26.78 -19.61
C GLU A 833 1.85 -27.12 -19.92
N SER A 834 2.60 -26.17 -20.50
CA SER A 834 4.04 -26.25 -20.71
C SER A 834 4.85 -26.31 -19.41
N GLY A 835 4.24 -25.98 -18.27
CA GLY A 835 4.88 -25.83 -16.97
C GLY A 835 5.43 -24.42 -16.71
N GLU A 836 5.29 -23.48 -17.65
CA GLU A 836 5.68 -22.09 -17.45
C GLU A 836 4.71 -21.34 -16.52
N HIS A 837 5.25 -20.54 -15.60
CA HIS A 837 4.45 -19.68 -14.74
C HIS A 837 4.36 -18.28 -15.34
N ILE A 838 3.16 -17.84 -15.70
CA ILE A 838 2.90 -16.55 -16.31
C ILE A 838 2.37 -15.57 -15.27
N ILE A 839 2.98 -14.38 -15.21
CA ILE A 839 2.50 -13.25 -14.42
C ILE A 839 1.97 -12.19 -15.39
N ALA A 840 0.70 -11.83 -15.25
CA ALA A 840 0.07 -10.77 -16.03
C ALA A 840 -0.19 -9.53 -15.17
N GLY A 841 0.17 -8.35 -15.69
CA GLY A 841 -0.07 -7.05 -15.06
C GLY A 841 -0.62 -6.03 -16.07
N ALA A 842 -1.12 -4.88 -15.57
CA ALA A 842 -1.64 -3.80 -16.41
C ALA A 842 -0.61 -3.18 -17.35
N GLY A 843 0.64 -3.02 -16.90
CA GLY A 843 1.68 -2.29 -17.63
C GLY A 843 3.07 -2.73 -17.22
N GLU A 844 4.08 -2.19 -17.92
CA GLU A 844 5.49 -2.54 -17.73
C GLU A 844 5.98 -2.20 -16.32
N LEU A 845 5.65 -0.99 -15.82
CA LEU A 845 6.09 -0.54 -14.50
C LEU A 845 5.46 -1.40 -13.40
N HIS A 846 4.17 -1.71 -13.51
CA HIS A 846 3.52 -2.59 -12.53
C HIS A 846 4.15 -3.98 -12.51
N LEU A 847 4.47 -4.55 -13.68
CA LEU A 847 5.10 -5.86 -13.75
C LEU A 847 6.54 -5.85 -13.24
N GLU A 848 7.30 -4.79 -13.48
CA GLU A 848 8.64 -4.57 -12.91
C GLU A 848 8.61 -4.66 -11.38
N ILE A 849 7.66 -3.94 -10.75
CA ILE A 849 7.48 -3.97 -9.30
C ILE A 849 7.03 -5.35 -8.81
N CYS A 850 6.10 -6.00 -9.50
CA CYS A 850 5.64 -7.34 -9.13
C CYS A 850 6.76 -8.39 -9.18
N LEU A 851 7.61 -8.33 -10.21
CA LEU A 851 8.76 -9.22 -10.34
C LEU A 851 9.80 -8.97 -9.26
N LYS A 852 10.02 -7.70 -8.91
CA LYS A 852 10.90 -7.31 -7.80
C LYS A 852 10.35 -7.80 -6.45
N ASP A 853 9.06 -7.61 -6.19
CA ASP A 853 8.39 -8.11 -4.98
C ASP A 853 8.46 -9.63 -4.89
N LEU A 854 8.34 -10.32 -6.03
CA LEU A 854 8.50 -11.77 -6.09
C LEU A 854 9.93 -12.21 -5.73
N GLU A 855 10.94 -11.58 -6.33
CA GLU A 855 12.35 -11.91 -6.15
C GLU A 855 12.89 -11.52 -4.77
N GLU A 856 12.51 -10.35 -4.23
CA GLU A 856 13.05 -9.79 -2.98
C GLU A 856 12.21 -10.17 -1.74
N ASP A 857 10.88 -10.16 -1.83
CA ASP A 857 10.00 -10.23 -0.66
C ASP A 857 9.20 -11.54 -0.53
N HIS A 858 8.62 -12.04 -1.62
CA HIS A 858 7.69 -13.17 -1.57
C HIS A 858 8.36 -14.52 -1.71
N ALA A 859 9.11 -14.75 -2.81
CA ALA A 859 9.84 -15.99 -3.06
C ALA A 859 11.27 -15.93 -2.48
N CYS A 860 11.89 -14.74 -2.44
CA CYS A 860 13.26 -14.52 -1.96
C CYS A 860 14.29 -15.42 -2.69
N ILE A 861 14.13 -15.58 -4.01
CA ILE A 861 15.01 -16.41 -4.85
C ILE A 861 15.33 -15.69 -6.16
N PRO A 862 16.51 -15.93 -6.75
CA PRO A 862 16.81 -15.46 -8.09
C PRO A 862 15.87 -16.07 -9.13
N ILE A 863 15.16 -15.23 -9.87
CA ILE A 863 14.23 -15.65 -10.92
C ILE A 863 14.81 -15.43 -12.32
N LYS A 864 14.39 -16.28 -13.26
CA LYS A 864 14.60 -16.11 -14.71
C LYS A 864 13.30 -15.55 -15.28
N LYS A 865 13.38 -14.40 -15.93
CA LYS A 865 12.24 -13.72 -16.57
C LYS A 865 12.37 -13.80 -18.08
N SER A 866 11.28 -14.10 -18.77
CA SER A 866 11.19 -13.96 -20.22
C SER A 866 11.07 -12.51 -20.63
N GLU A 867 11.14 -12.25 -21.93
CA GLU A 867 10.67 -10.99 -22.48
C GLU A 867 9.15 -10.84 -22.26
N PRO A 868 8.65 -9.60 -22.09
CA PRO A 868 7.23 -9.36 -21.98
C PRO A 868 6.50 -9.75 -23.27
N VAL A 869 5.39 -10.44 -23.12
CA VAL A 869 4.51 -10.86 -24.21
C VAL A 869 3.11 -10.32 -23.96
N VAL A 870 2.37 -10.08 -25.04
CA VAL A 870 1.00 -9.56 -24.97
C VAL A 870 -0.03 -10.67 -25.11
N SER A 871 -1.16 -10.51 -24.42
CA SER A 871 -2.33 -11.37 -24.60
C SER A 871 -3.11 -10.96 -25.85
N TYR A 872 -3.39 -11.89 -26.75
CA TYR A 872 -4.23 -11.66 -27.93
C TYR A 872 -5.65 -12.20 -27.69
N ARG A 873 -6.59 -11.89 -28.58
CA ARG A 873 -7.91 -12.53 -28.62
C ARG A 873 -8.19 -13.09 -30.00
N GLU A 874 -9.02 -14.12 -30.05
CA GLU A 874 -9.48 -14.70 -31.32
C GLU A 874 -10.86 -14.18 -31.68
N THR A 875 -11.10 -13.88 -32.95
CA THR A 875 -12.40 -13.42 -33.44
C THR A 875 -12.70 -13.98 -34.83
N VAL A 876 -13.86 -13.65 -35.37
CA VAL A 876 -14.26 -13.94 -36.75
C VAL A 876 -14.68 -12.64 -37.42
N THR A 877 -14.43 -12.48 -38.72
CA THR A 877 -14.79 -11.25 -39.44
C THR A 877 -16.01 -11.41 -40.33
N GLU A 878 -16.39 -12.64 -40.70
CA GLU A 878 -17.49 -12.92 -41.60
C GLU A 878 -18.41 -13.99 -41.02
N VAL A 879 -19.59 -14.15 -41.62
CA VAL A 879 -20.48 -15.28 -41.29
C VAL A 879 -19.87 -16.56 -41.84
N SER A 880 -19.94 -17.67 -41.10
CA SER A 880 -19.51 -18.99 -41.56
C SER A 880 -20.03 -19.28 -42.97
N SER A 881 -19.12 -19.51 -43.92
CA SER A 881 -19.45 -19.84 -45.31
C SER A 881 -20.22 -21.16 -45.44
N VAL A 882 -19.91 -22.13 -44.60
CA VAL A 882 -20.53 -23.46 -44.55
C VAL A 882 -21.10 -23.71 -43.16
N GLN A 883 -22.23 -24.41 -43.09
CA GLN A 883 -22.77 -24.90 -41.82
C GLN A 883 -21.84 -25.99 -41.26
N ALA A 884 -21.24 -25.76 -40.10
CA ALA A 884 -20.36 -26.72 -39.47
C ALA A 884 -21.18 -27.87 -38.89
N LEU A 885 -20.90 -29.09 -39.34
CA LEU A 885 -21.53 -30.32 -38.84
C LEU A 885 -20.49 -31.13 -38.05
N SER A 886 -20.84 -31.56 -36.84
CA SER A 886 -20.09 -32.60 -36.13
C SER A 886 -21.00 -33.72 -35.63
N LYS A 887 -20.51 -34.96 -35.72
CA LYS A 887 -21.14 -36.18 -35.24
C LYS A 887 -20.58 -36.57 -33.87
N SER A 888 -21.42 -37.17 -33.05
CA SER A 888 -21.02 -37.76 -31.76
C SER A 888 -20.21 -39.03 -31.94
N PRO A 889 -19.40 -39.43 -30.93
CA PRO A 889 -18.67 -40.70 -30.97
C PRO A 889 -19.57 -41.90 -31.26
N ASN A 890 -20.80 -41.89 -30.73
CA ASN A 890 -21.82 -42.91 -31.03
C ASN A 890 -22.52 -42.73 -32.39
N LYS A 891 -22.21 -41.68 -33.16
CA LYS A 891 -22.74 -41.33 -34.49
C LYS A 891 -24.24 -41.05 -34.56
N HIS A 892 -24.95 -41.06 -33.43
CA HIS A 892 -26.40 -40.85 -33.39
C HIS A 892 -26.79 -39.39 -33.23
N ASN A 893 -25.96 -38.58 -32.57
CA ASN A 893 -26.20 -37.15 -32.42
C ASN A 893 -25.39 -36.35 -33.43
N ARG A 894 -26.00 -35.33 -34.02
CA ARG A 894 -25.41 -34.41 -35.00
C ARG A 894 -25.75 -32.98 -34.62
N LEU A 895 -24.74 -32.12 -34.55
CA LEU A 895 -24.89 -30.69 -34.23
C LEU A 895 -24.52 -29.87 -35.46
N PHE A 896 -25.29 -28.81 -35.73
CA PHE A 896 -25.09 -27.92 -36.87
C PHE A 896 -25.02 -26.46 -36.41
N PHE A 897 -23.83 -25.85 -36.48
CA PHE A 897 -23.58 -24.48 -36.02
C PHE A 897 -23.09 -23.56 -37.13
N ARG A 898 -23.34 -22.25 -36.97
CA ARG A 898 -22.64 -21.16 -37.65
C ARG A 898 -22.08 -20.15 -36.66
N ALA A 899 -20.99 -19.51 -37.02
CA ALA A 899 -20.41 -18.38 -36.30
C ALA A 899 -20.60 -17.10 -37.12
N GLU A 900 -20.82 -15.98 -36.45
CA GLU A 900 -20.89 -14.65 -37.05
C GLU A 900 -20.29 -13.60 -36.11
N PRO A 901 -19.73 -12.50 -36.65
CA PRO A 901 -19.17 -11.43 -35.83
C PRO A 901 -20.24 -10.68 -35.06
N LEU A 902 -19.94 -10.33 -33.81
CA LEU A 902 -20.68 -9.33 -33.04
C LEU A 902 -20.14 -7.93 -33.35
N GLY A 903 -21.03 -6.94 -33.41
CA GLY A 903 -20.64 -5.54 -33.58
C GLY A 903 -19.82 -5.03 -32.40
N GLU A 904 -18.83 -4.16 -32.67
CA GLU A 904 -17.89 -3.65 -31.67
C GLU A 904 -18.60 -2.97 -30.49
N GLU A 905 -19.60 -2.14 -30.77
CA GLU A 905 -20.40 -1.44 -29.75
C GLU A 905 -21.06 -2.42 -28.77
N LEU A 906 -21.68 -3.49 -29.27
CA LEU A 906 -22.30 -4.52 -28.44
C LEU A 906 -21.25 -5.27 -27.62
N THR A 907 -20.07 -5.57 -28.18
CA THR A 907 -19.00 -6.22 -27.40
C THR A 907 -18.54 -5.35 -26.24
N LYS A 908 -18.45 -4.03 -26.45
CA LYS A 908 -18.08 -3.06 -25.42
C LYS A 908 -19.15 -2.96 -24.34
N GLU A 909 -20.43 -2.92 -24.71
CA GLU A 909 -21.54 -2.91 -23.74
C GLU A 909 -21.64 -4.19 -22.91
N ILE A 910 -21.28 -5.35 -23.49
CA ILE A 910 -21.20 -6.61 -22.73
C ILE A 910 -20.06 -6.55 -21.71
N ASP A 911 -18.86 -6.12 -22.11
CA ASP A 911 -17.74 -5.90 -21.16
C ASP A 911 -18.11 -4.86 -20.10
N ASP A 912 -18.88 -3.85 -20.50
CA ASP A 912 -19.32 -2.80 -19.60
C ASP A 912 -20.41 -3.24 -18.61
N ASN A 913 -20.91 -4.48 -18.76
CA ASN A 913 -22.01 -5.06 -18.00
C ASN A 913 -23.33 -4.27 -18.18
N VAL A 914 -23.49 -3.57 -19.30
CA VAL A 914 -24.77 -2.97 -19.72
C VAL A 914 -25.70 -4.08 -20.20
N VAL A 915 -25.18 -5.02 -20.99
CA VAL A 915 -25.88 -6.23 -21.42
C VAL A 915 -25.27 -7.42 -20.69
N THR A 916 -26.04 -8.08 -19.81
CA THR A 916 -25.51 -9.18 -18.98
C THR A 916 -26.35 -10.45 -19.00
N ALA A 917 -25.72 -11.57 -18.66
CA ALA A 917 -26.40 -12.83 -18.45
C ALA A 917 -27.41 -12.78 -17.28
N LYS A 918 -27.19 -11.90 -16.29
CA LYS A 918 -28.01 -11.77 -15.08
C LYS A 918 -29.33 -11.03 -15.29
N GLN A 919 -29.46 -10.24 -16.36
CA GLN A 919 -30.68 -9.49 -16.67
C GLN A 919 -31.85 -10.41 -17.07
N ASP A 920 -33.07 -9.93 -16.84
CA ASP A 920 -34.27 -10.60 -17.35
C ASP A 920 -34.20 -10.73 -18.88
N PRO A 921 -34.44 -11.94 -19.45
CA PRO A 921 -34.33 -12.17 -20.89
C PRO A 921 -35.22 -11.27 -21.75
N LYS A 922 -36.37 -10.79 -21.25
CA LYS A 922 -37.24 -9.88 -22.00
C LYS A 922 -36.67 -8.47 -22.02
N ALA A 923 -36.17 -7.99 -20.89
CA ALA A 923 -35.53 -6.68 -20.80
C ALA A 923 -34.27 -6.63 -21.69
N ARG A 924 -33.42 -7.64 -21.59
CA ARG A 924 -32.24 -7.80 -22.46
C ARG A 924 -32.64 -7.88 -23.94
N GLY A 925 -33.70 -8.64 -24.25
CA GLY A 925 -34.21 -8.77 -25.60
C GLY A 925 -34.62 -7.45 -26.23
N ARG A 926 -35.24 -6.53 -25.46
CA ARG A 926 -35.59 -5.19 -25.95
C ARG A 926 -34.37 -4.37 -26.32
N ILE A 927 -33.34 -4.35 -25.46
CA ILE A 927 -32.08 -3.63 -25.72
C ILE A 927 -31.46 -4.12 -27.03
N LEU A 928 -31.37 -5.44 -27.22
CA LEU A 928 -30.77 -6.03 -28.43
C LEU A 928 -31.59 -5.73 -29.70
N THR A 929 -32.91 -5.73 -29.62
CA THR A 929 -33.78 -5.42 -30.76
C THR A 929 -33.78 -3.93 -31.09
N GLU A 930 -33.90 -3.05 -30.09
CA GLU A 930 -34.02 -1.60 -30.28
C GLU A 930 -32.70 -0.94 -30.67
N ASN A 931 -31.59 -1.29 -30.00
CA ASN A 931 -30.30 -0.64 -30.21
C ASN A 931 -29.46 -1.31 -31.31
N TYR A 932 -29.62 -2.62 -31.50
CA TYR A 932 -28.74 -3.43 -32.36
C TYR A 932 -29.46 -4.18 -33.48
N GLY A 933 -30.77 -4.01 -33.62
CA GLY A 933 -31.55 -4.62 -34.71
C GLY A 933 -31.66 -6.15 -34.65
N TRP A 934 -31.49 -6.76 -33.47
CA TRP A 934 -31.64 -8.22 -33.32
C TRP A 934 -33.08 -8.68 -33.46
N ASP A 935 -33.29 -9.87 -34.02
CA ASP A 935 -34.59 -10.52 -33.97
C ASP A 935 -35.03 -10.75 -32.51
N ALA A 936 -36.28 -10.41 -32.23
CA ALA A 936 -36.82 -10.49 -30.88
C ALA A 936 -36.90 -11.93 -30.35
N THR A 937 -36.96 -12.93 -31.24
CA THR A 937 -36.98 -14.35 -30.88
C THR A 937 -35.57 -14.80 -30.51
N ASP A 938 -34.59 -14.50 -31.35
CA ASP A 938 -33.18 -14.82 -31.14
C ASP A 938 -32.65 -14.19 -29.84
N ALA A 939 -32.96 -12.92 -29.60
CA ALA A 939 -32.51 -12.18 -28.43
C ALA A 939 -32.99 -12.79 -27.10
N ARG A 940 -34.16 -13.47 -27.11
CA ARG A 940 -34.70 -14.20 -25.95
C ARG A 940 -34.12 -15.60 -25.81
N LYS A 941 -33.59 -16.16 -26.89
CA LYS A 941 -33.04 -17.52 -26.98
C LYS A 941 -31.51 -17.59 -26.81
N ILE A 942 -30.90 -16.54 -26.29
CA ILE A 942 -29.49 -16.57 -25.84
C ILE A 942 -29.36 -17.55 -24.67
N TRP A 943 -28.54 -18.58 -24.81
CA TRP A 943 -28.34 -19.58 -23.77
C TRP A 943 -27.34 -19.13 -22.72
N CYS A 944 -26.20 -18.58 -23.14
CA CYS A 944 -25.19 -18.04 -22.24
C CYS A 944 -24.23 -17.10 -22.98
N PHE A 945 -23.50 -16.32 -22.18
CA PHE A 945 -22.35 -15.52 -22.59
C PHE A 945 -21.05 -16.30 -22.34
N GLY A 946 -19.93 -15.93 -22.93
CA GLY A 946 -18.66 -16.64 -22.75
C GLY A 946 -17.45 -15.80 -23.15
N PRO A 947 -16.24 -16.06 -22.59
CA PRO A 947 -15.97 -17.03 -21.52
C PRO A 947 -16.53 -16.58 -20.14
N ASP A 948 -16.49 -17.47 -19.15
CA ASP A 948 -16.91 -17.25 -17.76
C ASP A 948 -18.34 -16.70 -17.55
N ARG A 949 -19.25 -16.97 -18.50
CA ARG A 949 -20.65 -16.47 -18.48
C ARG A 949 -20.82 -14.96 -18.52
N THR A 950 -19.75 -14.20 -18.71
CA THR A 950 -19.78 -12.72 -18.79
C THR A 950 -19.13 -12.18 -20.04
N GLY A 951 -18.28 -12.96 -20.71
CA GLY A 951 -17.52 -12.49 -21.86
C GLY A 951 -18.37 -12.16 -23.10
N PRO A 952 -17.81 -11.38 -24.03
CA PRO A 952 -18.51 -10.85 -25.21
C PRO A 952 -18.59 -11.88 -26.35
N ASN A 953 -19.06 -13.08 -26.04
CA ASN A 953 -19.46 -14.08 -27.02
C ASN A 953 -20.80 -14.65 -26.60
N VAL A 954 -21.66 -15.02 -27.55
CA VAL A 954 -22.97 -15.59 -27.23
C VAL A 954 -23.25 -16.84 -28.03
N VAL A 955 -24.02 -17.74 -27.44
CA VAL A 955 -24.62 -18.87 -28.15
C VAL A 955 -26.14 -18.73 -28.15
N VAL A 956 -26.73 -18.81 -29.33
CA VAL A 956 -28.14 -18.53 -29.61
C VAL A 956 -28.79 -19.77 -30.23
N ASP A 957 -29.95 -20.16 -29.70
CA ASP A 957 -30.78 -21.20 -30.30
C ASP A 957 -31.64 -20.61 -31.44
N VAL A 958 -31.34 -21.01 -32.68
CA VAL A 958 -32.10 -20.63 -33.89
C VAL A 958 -32.92 -21.82 -34.43
N THR A 959 -32.91 -22.95 -33.73
CA THR A 959 -33.57 -24.19 -34.17
C THR A 959 -35.09 -24.07 -34.18
N LYS A 960 -35.73 -24.89 -35.02
CA LYS A 960 -37.19 -24.98 -35.15
C LYS A 960 -37.65 -26.44 -35.09
N GLY A 961 -38.48 -26.78 -34.10
CA GLY A 961 -39.14 -28.09 -34.02
C GLY A 961 -38.27 -29.25 -33.52
N VAL A 962 -37.11 -28.97 -32.91
CA VAL A 962 -36.20 -30.01 -32.40
C VAL A 962 -36.66 -30.52 -31.03
N GLN A 963 -36.87 -31.83 -30.93
CA GLN A 963 -37.19 -32.50 -29.66
C GLN A 963 -35.93 -32.73 -28.82
N TYR A 964 -36.07 -32.74 -27.48
CA TYR A 964 -34.97 -33.00 -26.53
C TYR A 964 -33.83 -31.98 -26.50
N LEU A 965 -33.97 -30.81 -27.15
CA LEU A 965 -32.94 -29.78 -27.19
C LEU A 965 -32.55 -29.26 -25.79
N ASN A 966 -33.54 -29.12 -24.90
CA ASN A 966 -33.30 -28.68 -23.52
C ASN A 966 -32.46 -29.67 -22.71
N ASP A 967 -32.52 -30.98 -23.03
CA ASP A 967 -31.76 -32.02 -22.32
C ASP A 967 -30.24 -31.86 -22.53
N ILE A 968 -29.83 -31.33 -23.68
CA ILE A 968 -28.42 -31.17 -24.05
C ILE A 968 -27.88 -29.77 -23.74
N LYS A 969 -28.74 -28.84 -23.31
CA LYS A 969 -28.40 -27.42 -23.11
C LYS A 969 -27.18 -27.24 -22.21
N ASP A 970 -27.17 -27.89 -21.04
CA ASP A 970 -26.05 -27.77 -20.10
C ASP A 970 -24.74 -28.30 -20.66
N SER A 971 -24.80 -29.36 -21.49
CA SER A 971 -23.63 -29.93 -22.16
C SER A 971 -23.06 -29.00 -23.24
N VAL A 972 -23.92 -28.37 -24.04
CA VAL A 972 -23.51 -27.38 -25.05
C VAL A 972 -22.97 -26.13 -24.38
N VAL A 973 -23.63 -25.63 -23.32
CA VAL A 973 -23.16 -24.48 -22.53
C VAL A 973 -21.79 -24.77 -21.93
N ALA A 974 -21.57 -25.96 -21.35
CA ALA A 974 -20.26 -26.35 -20.84
C ALA A 974 -19.19 -26.36 -21.94
N ALA A 975 -19.49 -26.96 -23.10
CA ALA A 975 -18.59 -26.95 -24.26
C ALA A 975 -18.26 -25.53 -24.74
N PHE A 976 -19.26 -24.66 -24.78
CA PHE A 976 -19.11 -23.27 -25.20
C PHE A 976 -18.19 -22.47 -24.26
N GLN A 977 -18.28 -22.67 -22.94
CA GLN A 977 -17.35 -22.02 -21.98
C GLN A 977 -15.90 -22.44 -22.22
N PHE A 978 -15.64 -23.72 -22.49
CA PHE A 978 -14.30 -24.19 -22.82
C PHE A 978 -13.79 -23.63 -24.15
N VAL A 979 -14.62 -23.67 -25.19
CA VAL A 979 -14.22 -23.19 -26.53
C VAL A 979 -13.93 -21.70 -26.54
N THR A 980 -14.72 -20.90 -25.84
CA THR A 980 -14.51 -19.45 -25.77
C THR A 980 -13.31 -19.05 -24.92
N MET A 981 -12.82 -19.94 -24.04
CA MET A 981 -11.58 -19.75 -23.29
C MET A 981 -10.35 -20.13 -24.13
N ASP A 982 -10.41 -21.26 -24.82
CA ASP A 982 -9.26 -21.75 -25.57
C ASP A 982 -9.18 -21.13 -26.98
N GLY A 983 -10.25 -20.95 -27.75
CA GLY A 983 -10.05 -20.56 -29.15
C GLY A 983 -9.53 -21.72 -30.02
N VAL A 984 -9.46 -21.53 -31.34
CA VAL A 984 -9.02 -22.55 -32.32
C VAL A 984 -7.63 -22.27 -32.90
N LEU A 985 -7.24 -20.99 -32.98
CA LEU A 985 -6.01 -20.57 -33.65
C LEU A 985 -4.79 -20.83 -32.77
N CYS A 986 -4.75 -20.30 -31.55
CA CYS A 986 -3.57 -20.29 -30.71
C CYS A 986 -3.83 -20.42 -29.21
N ASP A 987 -4.98 -20.98 -28.83
CA ASP A 987 -5.34 -21.19 -27.43
C ASP A 987 -5.56 -19.87 -26.64
N GLU A 988 -6.05 -18.81 -27.30
CA GLU A 988 -6.43 -17.55 -26.64
C GLU A 988 -7.95 -17.34 -26.63
N ASN A 989 -8.43 -16.62 -25.61
CA ASN A 989 -9.85 -16.35 -25.42
C ASN A 989 -10.49 -15.74 -26.69
N MET A 990 -11.65 -16.26 -27.05
CA MET A 990 -12.47 -15.72 -28.12
C MET A 990 -13.12 -14.40 -27.68
N ARG A 991 -13.38 -13.52 -28.65
CA ARG A 991 -14.05 -12.24 -28.44
C ARG A 991 -14.90 -11.88 -29.65
N GLY A 992 -16.11 -11.39 -29.40
CA GLY A 992 -16.97 -10.81 -30.43
C GLY A 992 -17.57 -11.84 -31.37
N ILE A 993 -17.88 -13.05 -30.89
CA ILE A 993 -18.45 -14.11 -31.73
C ILE A 993 -19.85 -14.49 -31.26
N ARG A 994 -20.80 -14.49 -32.18
CA ARG A 994 -22.12 -15.10 -32.01
C ARG A 994 -22.13 -16.47 -32.68
N PHE A 995 -22.54 -17.49 -31.93
CA PHE A 995 -22.76 -18.82 -32.45
C PHE A 995 -24.24 -19.13 -32.52
N ASN A 996 -24.70 -19.51 -33.71
CA ASN A 996 -26.07 -19.89 -33.98
C ASN A 996 -26.17 -21.41 -34.06
N ILE A 997 -27.01 -21.99 -33.21
CA ILE A 997 -27.41 -23.40 -33.30
C ILE A 997 -28.54 -23.47 -34.33
N GLU A 998 -28.24 -23.94 -35.53
CA GLU A 998 -29.20 -23.96 -36.64
C GLU A 998 -30.05 -25.23 -36.62
N ASP A 999 -29.44 -26.39 -36.37
CA ASP A 999 -30.13 -27.67 -36.30
C ASP A 999 -29.41 -28.66 -35.37
N VAL A 1000 -30.16 -29.64 -34.86
CA VAL A 1000 -29.64 -30.74 -34.06
C VAL A 1000 -30.45 -32.02 -34.33
N VAL A 1001 -29.75 -33.11 -34.63
CA VAL A 1001 -30.33 -34.46 -34.65
C VAL A 1001 -29.90 -35.17 -33.38
N LEU A 1002 -30.86 -35.59 -32.55
CA LEU A 1002 -30.62 -36.28 -31.29
C LEU A 1002 -31.16 -37.71 -31.30
N HIS A 1003 -30.45 -38.63 -30.65
CA HIS A 1003 -30.98 -39.97 -30.40
C HIS A 1003 -32.23 -39.91 -29.51
N ALA A 1004 -33.17 -40.87 -29.59
CA ALA A 1004 -34.40 -40.86 -28.81
C ALA A 1004 -34.20 -41.10 -27.30
N ASP A 1005 -33.22 -41.94 -26.92
CA ASP A 1005 -32.89 -42.23 -25.53
C ASP A 1005 -31.85 -41.27 -24.93
N ALA A 1006 -32.11 -40.77 -23.73
CA ALA A 1006 -31.22 -39.84 -23.01
C ALA A 1006 -29.85 -40.43 -22.67
N ILE A 1007 -29.74 -41.76 -22.53
CA ILE A 1007 -28.47 -42.47 -22.25
C ILE A 1007 -27.45 -42.21 -23.37
N HIS A 1008 -27.92 -42.10 -24.62
CA HIS A 1008 -27.08 -41.84 -25.78
C HIS A 1008 -26.83 -40.34 -26.02
N ARG A 1009 -27.34 -39.46 -25.15
CA ARG A 1009 -27.18 -37.99 -25.21
C ARG A 1009 -26.38 -37.42 -24.03
N GLY A 1010 -25.71 -38.26 -23.25
CA GLY A 1010 -24.93 -37.82 -22.09
C GLY A 1010 -23.80 -36.83 -22.46
N GLY A 1011 -23.31 -36.09 -21.46
CA GLY A 1011 -22.29 -35.04 -21.66
C GLY A 1011 -21.02 -35.52 -22.36
N GLY A 1012 -20.58 -36.76 -22.11
CA GLY A 1012 -19.44 -37.36 -22.81
C GLY A 1012 -19.63 -37.56 -24.32
N GLN A 1013 -20.86 -37.52 -24.82
CA GLN A 1013 -21.18 -37.57 -26.25
C GLN A 1013 -21.37 -36.17 -26.84
N ILE A 1014 -22.04 -35.27 -26.12
CA ILE A 1014 -22.40 -33.94 -26.63
C ILE A 1014 -21.25 -32.93 -26.52
N ILE A 1015 -20.55 -32.89 -25.38
CA ILE A 1015 -19.49 -31.90 -25.13
C ILE A 1015 -18.39 -31.95 -26.20
N PRO A 1016 -17.73 -33.09 -26.48
CA PRO A 1016 -16.67 -33.13 -27.50
C PRO A 1016 -17.18 -32.81 -28.90
N THR A 1017 -18.42 -33.18 -29.23
CA THR A 1017 -19.03 -32.87 -30.54
C THR A 1017 -19.35 -31.40 -30.69
N ALA A 1018 -19.90 -30.77 -29.65
CA ALA A 1018 -20.16 -29.34 -29.63
C ALA A 1018 -18.85 -28.54 -29.75
N ARG A 1019 -17.78 -28.96 -29.04
CA ARG A 1019 -16.45 -28.35 -29.16
C ARG A 1019 -15.93 -28.36 -30.59
N ARG A 1020 -15.95 -29.53 -31.26
CA ARG A 1020 -15.55 -29.66 -32.67
C ARG A 1020 -16.41 -28.76 -33.57
N CYS A 1021 -17.72 -28.74 -33.33
CA CYS A 1021 -18.65 -27.95 -34.14
C CYS A 1021 -18.39 -26.44 -34.03
N PHE A 1022 -18.13 -25.93 -32.82
CA PHE A 1022 -17.78 -24.52 -32.61
C PHE A 1022 -16.46 -24.16 -33.31
N TYR A 1023 -15.41 -24.97 -33.16
CA TYR A 1023 -14.13 -24.73 -33.84
C TYR A 1023 -14.27 -24.78 -35.38
N GLY A 1024 -15.05 -25.72 -35.91
CA GLY A 1024 -15.37 -25.80 -37.34
C GLY A 1024 -16.13 -24.56 -37.84
N ALA A 1025 -17.08 -24.06 -37.05
CA ALA A 1025 -17.82 -22.83 -37.36
C ALA A 1025 -16.88 -21.61 -37.40
N CYS A 1026 -15.95 -21.49 -36.45
CA CYS A 1026 -14.96 -20.40 -36.45
C CYS A 1026 -14.04 -20.44 -37.67
N LEU A 1027 -13.49 -21.61 -38.03
CA LEU A 1027 -12.56 -21.72 -39.15
C LEU A 1027 -13.21 -21.40 -40.51
N THR A 1028 -14.53 -21.56 -40.63
CA THR A 1028 -15.28 -21.23 -41.86
C THR A 1028 -15.77 -19.78 -41.92
N ALA A 1029 -15.58 -19.01 -40.84
CA ALA A 1029 -16.07 -17.65 -40.63
C ALA A 1029 -14.95 -16.58 -40.77
N SER A 1030 -13.90 -16.88 -41.53
CA SER A 1030 -12.74 -15.99 -41.70
C SER A 1030 -12.14 -15.59 -40.34
N PRO A 1031 -11.47 -16.52 -39.63
CA PRO A 1031 -10.96 -16.28 -38.29
C PRO A 1031 -9.84 -15.22 -38.31
N ALA A 1032 -9.80 -14.37 -37.30
CA ALA A 1032 -8.84 -13.28 -37.15
C ALA A 1032 -8.30 -13.18 -35.72
N ILE A 1033 -7.19 -12.47 -35.56
CA ILE A 1033 -6.58 -12.17 -34.26
C ILE A 1033 -6.81 -10.70 -33.92
N LEU A 1034 -7.15 -10.42 -32.67
CA LEU A 1034 -7.23 -9.08 -32.13
C LEU A 1034 -5.98 -8.78 -31.28
N GLU A 1035 -5.32 -7.66 -31.55
CA GLU A 1035 -4.29 -7.09 -30.69
C GLU A 1035 -4.90 -6.06 -29.71
N PRO A 1036 -4.40 -5.97 -28.47
CA PRO A 1036 -4.81 -4.92 -27.57
C PRO A 1036 -4.10 -3.61 -27.94
N VAL A 1037 -4.82 -2.50 -27.75
CA VAL A 1037 -4.36 -1.16 -28.09
C VAL A 1037 -4.48 -0.24 -26.88
N TYR A 1038 -3.43 0.53 -26.63
CA TYR A 1038 -3.44 1.62 -25.67
C TYR A 1038 -3.92 2.91 -26.33
N VAL A 1039 -4.71 3.70 -25.62
CA VAL A 1039 -4.71 5.14 -25.82
C VAL A 1039 -3.50 5.70 -25.09
N CYS A 1040 -2.62 6.34 -25.85
CA CYS A 1040 -1.46 7.04 -25.37
C CYS A 1040 -1.74 8.55 -25.40
N GLU A 1041 -1.76 9.18 -24.25
CA GLU A 1041 -1.75 10.64 -24.14
C GLU A 1041 -0.33 11.13 -23.88
N ILE A 1042 0.11 12.09 -24.68
CA ILE A 1042 1.44 12.67 -24.59
C ILE A 1042 1.28 14.19 -24.50
N GLN A 1043 1.83 14.76 -23.43
CA GLN A 1043 1.91 16.20 -23.26
C GLN A 1043 3.31 16.66 -23.65
N THR A 1044 3.40 17.63 -24.56
CA THR A 1044 4.68 18.16 -25.04
C THR A 1044 4.58 19.63 -25.45
N PRO A 1045 5.67 20.41 -25.37
CA PRO A 1045 5.78 21.65 -26.13
C PRO A 1045 5.86 21.40 -27.65
N GLU A 1046 5.48 22.42 -28.43
CA GLU A 1046 5.47 22.40 -29.91
C GLU A 1046 6.80 21.96 -30.54
N ASP A 1047 7.93 22.38 -29.97
CA ASP A 1047 9.26 22.09 -30.48
C ASP A 1047 9.64 20.60 -30.46
N ALA A 1048 8.96 19.81 -29.62
CA ALA A 1048 9.19 18.38 -29.47
C ALA A 1048 8.13 17.50 -30.16
N LEU A 1049 7.14 18.08 -30.85
CA LEU A 1049 6.12 17.34 -31.61
C LEU A 1049 6.74 16.43 -32.69
N GLY A 1050 7.78 16.89 -33.39
CA GLY A 1050 8.49 16.08 -34.39
C GLY A 1050 9.07 14.77 -33.82
N GLY A 1051 9.53 14.81 -32.56
CA GLY A 1051 10.00 13.63 -31.83
C GLY A 1051 8.87 12.64 -31.51
N ILE A 1052 7.66 13.14 -31.22
CA ILE A 1052 6.47 12.29 -31.01
C ILE A 1052 6.06 11.61 -32.31
N TYR A 1053 5.89 12.38 -33.40
CA TYR A 1053 5.46 11.84 -34.69
C TYR A 1053 6.39 10.73 -35.19
N SER A 1054 7.70 10.96 -35.13
CA SER A 1054 8.69 9.96 -35.55
C SER A 1054 8.62 8.69 -34.70
N THR A 1055 8.47 8.82 -33.38
CA THR A 1055 8.43 7.67 -32.47
C THR A 1055 7.13 6.88 -32.63
N LEU A 1056 5.97 7.55 -32.71
CA LEU A 1056 4.67 6.89 -32.91
C LEU A 1056 4.59 6.19 -34.27
N ASN A 1057 4.99 6.84 -35.36
CA ASN A 1057 4.95 6.25 -36.70
C ASN A 1057 5.82 4.98 -36.78
N LYS A 1058 6.99 4.98 -36.13
CA LYS A 1058 7.87 3.80 -36.05
C LYS A 1058 7.19 2.62 -35.33
N LYS A 1059 6.26 2.88 -34.42
CA LYS A 1059 5.57 1.90 -33.56
C LYS A 1059 4.12 1.63 -34.01
N ARG A 1060 3.76 1.95 -35.26
CA ARG A 1060 2.39 1.82 -35.79
C ARG A 1060 1.34 2.61 -34.99
N GLY A 1061 1.75 3.67 -34.31
CA GLY A 1061 0.85 4.55 -33.57
C GLY A 1061 0.02 5.41 -34.51
N ILE A 1062 -1.28 5.56 -34.22
CA ILE A 1062 -2.21 6.38 -35.01
C ILE A 1062 -2.67 7.54 -34.16
N ILE A 1063 -2.31 8.75 -34.55
CA ILE A 1063 -2.73 9.98 -33.87
C ILE A 1063 -4.15 10.32 -34.34
N PHE A 1064 -5.07 10.50 -33.40
CA PHE A 1064 -6.47 10.82 -33.69
C PHE A 1064 -6.93 12.16 -33.12
N SER A 1065 -6.20 12.70 -32.13
CA SER A 1065 -6.42 14.06 -31.64
C SER A 1065 -5.08 14.73 -31.36
N GLU A 1066 -4.98 15.97 -31.81
CA GLU A 1066 -3.90 16.90 -31.49
C GLU A 1066 -4.58 18.20 -31.09
N GLU A 1067 -4.55 18.48 -29.79
CA GLU A 1067 -5.20 19.66 -29.23
C GLU A 1067 -4.14 20.57 -28.64
N ASN A 1068 -4.11 21.81 -29.11
CA ASN A 1068 -3.34 22.87 -28.48
C ASN A 1068 -4.14 23.38 -27.27
N THR A 1069 -3.51 23.42 -26.09
CA THR A 1069 -4.20 23.93 -24.91
C THR A 1069 -4.25 25.48 -24.95
N PRO A 1070 -5.45 26.10 -25.04
CA PRO A 1070 -5.57 27.52 -25.42
C PRO A 1070 -4.91 28.49 -24.45
N GLY A 1071 -3.78 29.07 -24.82
CA GLY A 1071 -2.97 29.97 -23.98
C GLY A 1071 -1.65 29.38 -23.51
N THR A 1072 -1.22 28.23 -24.07
CA THR A 1072 0.06 27.56 -23.83
C THR A 1072 0.74 27.12 -25.12
N PRO A 1073 2.06 26.84 -25.11
CA PRO A 1073 2.74 26.12 -26.18
C PRO A 1073 2.64 24.58 -26.05
N ILE A 1074 1.80 24.06 -25.14
CA ILE A 1074 1.67 22.62 -24.88
C ILE A 1074 0.59 22.02 -25.78
N TYR A 1075 0.99 20.99 -26.51
CA TYR A 1075 0.12 20.11 -27.27
C TYR A 1075 -0.15 18.84 -26.48
N ILE A 1076 -1.42 18.46 -26.49
CA ILE A 1076 -1.88 17.15 -26.02
C ILE A 1076 -2.11 16.30 -27.26
N VAL A 1077 -1.24 15.32 -27.46
CA VAL A 1077 -1.33 14.37 -28.56
C VAL A 1077 -1.93 13.08 -28.01
N LYS A 1078 -3.09 12.69 -28.56
CA LYS A 1078 -3.74 11.41 -28.26
C LYS A 1078 -3.59 10.46 -29.44
N ALA A 1079 -3.04 9.28 -29.17
CA ALA A 1079 -2.75 8.28 -30.19
C ALA A 1079 -3.15 6.88 -29.74
N TYR A 1080 -3.58 6.06 -30.68
CA TYR A 1080 -3.69 4.61 -30.50
C TYR A 1080 -2.32 3.97 -30.70
N LEU A 1081 -1.86 3.18 -29.73
CA LEU A 1081 -0.58 2.50 -29.74
C LEU A 1081 -0.77 1.01 -29.44
N PRO A 1082 -0.45 0.10 -30.37
CA PRO A 1082 -0.50 -1.34 -30.10
C PRO A 1082 0.38 -1.73 -28.92
N VAL A 1083 -0.15 -2.52 -27.98
CA VAL A 1083 0.56 -2.84 -26.72
C VAL A 1083 1.90 -3.52 -26.99
N ASN A 1084 1.98 -4.39 -28.00
CA ASN A 1084 3.24 -5.09 -28.33
C ASN A 1084 4.34 -4.14 -28.84
N GLU A 1085 3.96 -3.03 -29.46
CA GLU A 1085 4.90 -2.01 -29.93
C GLU A 1085 5.26 -1.01 -28.82
N SER A 1086 4.46 -0.97 -27.75
CA SER A 1086 4.65 -0.04 -26.62
C SER A 1086 5.86 -0.36 -25.74
N PHE A 1087 6.42 -1.58 -25.83
CA PHE A 1087 7.60 -1.94 -25.05
C PHE A 1087 8.81 -1.06 -25.41
N GLY A 1088 9.41 -0.44 -24.40
CA GLY A 1088 10.50 0.53 -24.58
C GLY A 1088 10.08 1.88 -25.17
N PHE A 1089 8.79 2.09 -25.46
CA PHE A 1089 8.29 3.33 -26.07
C PHE A 1089 8.60 4.56 -25.23
N THR A 1090 8.43 4.50 -23.91
CA THR A 1090 8.72 5.63 -23.02
C THR A 1090 10.18 6.05 -23.06
N ALA A 1091 11.12 5.10 -23.18
CA ALA A 1091 12.54 5.40 -23.26
C ALA A 1091 12.91 6.00 -24.63
N GLU A 1092 12.39 5.41 -25.71
CA GLU A 1092 12.57 5.93 -27.08
C GLU A 1092 11.99 7.36 -27.21
N LEU A 1093 10.78 7.58 -26.68
CA LEU A 1093 10.11 8.88 -26.75
C LEU A 1093 10.86 9.94 -25.95
N ARG A 1094 11.33 9.62 -24.73
CA ARG A 1094 12.14 10.56 -23.95
C ARG A 1094 13.44 10.90 -24.66
N ALA A 1095 14.10 9.92 -25.29
CA ALA A 1095 15.31 10.17 -26.07
C ALA A 1095 15.01 11.10 -27.27
N ALA A 1096 13.94 10.83 -28.02
CA ALA A 1096 13.54 11.63 -29.18
C ALA A 1096 13.08 13.05 -28.84
N THR A 1097 12.58 13.28 -27.62
CA THR A 1097 12.05 14.58 -27.17
C THR A 1097 12.96 15.29 -26.16
N SER A 1098 14.20 14.81 -25.95
CA SER A 1098 15.11 15.32 -24.92
C SER A 1098 14.50 15.35 -23.50
N GLY A 1099 13.62 14.39 -23.21
CA GLY A 1099 12.91 14.25 -21.94
C GLY A 1099 11.72 15.18 -21.75
N LYS A 1100 11.34 15.96 -22.77
CA LYS A 1100 10.23 16.94 -22.69
C LYS A 1100 8.85 16.29 -22.75
N ALA A 1101 8.73 15.11 -23.35
CA ALA A 1101 7.47 14.40 -23.49
C ALA A 1101 7.37 13.21 -22.52
N PHE A 1102 6.19 13.04 -21.92
CA PHE A 1102 5.88 11.92 -21.06
C PHE A 1102 4.60 11.23 -21.57
N PRO A 1103 4.68 9.95 -21.97
CA PRO A 1103 3.52 9.21 -22.44
C PRO A 1103 2.78 8.55 -21.28
N GLN A 1104 1.46 8.54 -21.36
CA GLN A 1104 0.62 7.76 -20.47
C GLN A 1104 -0.25 6.84 -21.31
N CYS A 1105 -0.06 5.54 -21.10
CA CYS A 1105 -0.77 4.51 -21.83
C CYS A 1105 -1.89 3.93 -20.95
N GLN A 1106 -3.09 3.86 -21.47
CA GLN A 1106 -4.23 3.19 -20.85
C GLN A 1106 -4.83 2.20 -21.85
N PHE A 1107 -5.16 0.99 -21.40
CA PHE A 1107 -5.89 0.03 -22.23
C PHE A 1107 -7.23 0.62 -22.66
N ASP A 1108 -7.48 0.64 -23.96
CA ASP A 1108 -8.69 1.23 -24.53
C ASP A 1108 -9.57 0.16 -25.20
N HIS A 1109 -9.07 -0.49 -26.25
CA HIS A 1109 -9.84 -1.47 -27.00
C HIS A 1109 -8.98 -2.59 -27.61
N TRP A 1110 -9.67 -3.54 -28.23
CA TRP A 1110 -9.10 -4.62 -29.03
C TRP A 1110 -9.28 -4.29 -30.51
N GLN A 1111 -8.19 -4.31 -31.27
CA GLN A 1111 -8.19 -3.99 -32.70
C GLN A 1111 -7.81 -5.22 -33.53
N LEU A 1112 -8.39 -5.36 -34.72
CA LEU A 1112 -7.99 -6.41 -35.69
C LEU A 1112 -6.51 -6.27 -36.05
N TYR A 1113 -5.77 -7.37 -35.85
CA TYR A 1113 -4.40 -7.46 -36.32
C TYR A 1113 -4.40 -7.61 -37.84
N PRO A 1114 -3.69 -6.76 -38.58
CA PRO A 1114 -3.80 -6.72 -40.03
C PRO A 1114 -3.23 -7.99 -40.69
N GLY A 1115 -4.07 -8.67 -41.48
CA GLY A 1115 -3.71 -9.86 -42.26
C GLY A 1115 -4.50 -11.12 -41.89
N ASN A 1116 -4.28 -12.21 -42.61
CA ASN A 1116 -5.00 -13.48 -42.42
C ASN A 1116 -4.17 -14.49 -41.60
N PRO A 1117 -4.58 -14.89 -40.38
CA PRO A 1117 -3.82 -15.83 -39.55
C PRO A 1117 -3.69 -17.24 -40.15
N LEU A 1118 -4.52 -17.62 -41.12
CA LEU A 1118 -4.45 -18.92 -41.79
C LEU A 1118 -3.31 -18.99 -42.82
N ASP A 1119 -2.80 -17.85 -43.30
CA ASP A 1119 -1.63 -17.81 -44.18
C ASP A 1119 -0.35 -17.76 -43.32
N PRO A 1120 0.50 -18.80 -43.31
CA PRO A 1120 1.72 -18.85 -42.51
C PRO A 1120 2.74 -17.75 -42.85
N ASN A 1121 2.69 -17.20 -44.06
CA ASN A 1121 3.61 -16.14 -44.50
C ASN A 1121 3.14 -14.74 -44.07
N SER A 1122 1.90 -14.61 -43.62
CA SER A 1122 1.38 -13.35 -43.10
C SER A 1122 1.96 -13.07 -41.70
N LYS A 1123 1.99 -11.79 -41.30
CA LYS A 1123 2.39 -11.39 -39.94
C LYS A 1123 1.52 -12.08 -38.86
N PRO A 1124 0.17 -12.10 -38.94
CA PRO A 1124 -0.63 -12.85 -37.96
C PRO A 1124 -0.39 -14.36 -38.01
N GLY A 1125 -0.11 -14.96 -39.17
CA GLY A 1125 0.22 -16.39 -39.26
C GLY A 1125 1.52 -16.73 -38.54
N ALA A 1126 2.56 -15.93 -38.74
CA ALA A 1126 3.84 -16.06 -38.01
C ALA A 1126 3.66 -15.86 -36.49
N LEU A 1127 2.83 -14.89 -36.08
CA LEU A 1127 2.48 -14.65 -34.68
C LEU A 1127 1.76 -15.86 -34.07
N VAL A 1128 0.73 -16.38 -34.74
CA VAL A 1128 -0.03 -17.56 -34.31
C VAL A 1128 0.89 -18.78 -34.19
N ALA A 1129 1.74 -19.04 -35.19
CA ALA A 1129 2.72 -20.12 -35.14
C ALA A 1129 3.68 -19.97 -33.95
N GLY A 1130 4.15 -18.75 -33.67
CA GLY A 1130 4.99 -18.43 -32.52
C GLY A 1130 4.31 -18.69 -31.18
N ILE A 1131 3.05 -18.28 -31.02
CA ILE A 1131 2.26 -18.54 -29.80
C ILE A 1131 2.03 -20.05 -29.63
N ARG A 1132 1.67 -20.76 -30.70
CA ARG A 1132 1.46 -22.21 -30.67
C ARG A 1132 2.72 -22.96 -30.27
N LYS A 1133 3.87 -22.58 -30.85
CA LYS A 1133 5.18 -23.12 -30.48
C LYS A 1133 5.50 -22.93 -29.01
N ARG A 1134 5.27 -21.72 -28.47
CA ARG A 1134 5.48 -21.42 -27.05
C ARG A 1134 4.59 -22.29 -26.15
N LYS A 1135 3.33 -22.48 -26.54
CA LYS A 1135 2.37 -23.35 -25.84
C LYS A 1135 2.62 -24.85 -26.06
N GLY A 1136 3.71 -25.25 -26.72
CA GLY A 1136 4.03 -26.66 -27.00
C GLY A 1136 3.09 -27.34 -28.00
N LYS A 1137 2.36 -26.58 -28.82
CA LYS A 1137 1.43 -27.08 -29.83
C LYS A 1137 2.08 -27.17 -31.21
N PRO A 1138 1.54 -28.00 -32.13
CA PRO A 1138 1.98 -27.98 -33.53
C PRO A 1138 1.88 -26.59 -34.13
N GLU A 1139 2.93 -26.09 -34.78
CA GLU A 1139 2.96 -24.74 -35.36
C GLU A 1139 1.83 -24.54 -36.39
N ALA A 1140 1.45 -25.59 -37.11
CA ALA A 1140 0.30 -25.59 -38.01
C ALA A 1140 -1.04 -25.53 -37.26
N ILE A 1141 -1.94 -24.68 -37.75
CA ILE A 1141 -3.33 -24.59 -37.29
C ILE A 1141 -4.05 -25.89 -37.72
N PRO A 1142 -4.93 -26.47 -36.88
CA PRO A 1142 -5.63 -27.69 -37.26
C PRO A 1142 -6.51 -27.47 -38.50
N SER A 1143 -6.45 -28.39 -39.45
CA SER A 1143 -7.28 -28.32 -40.66
C SER A 1143 -8.76 -28.47 -40.36
N LEU A 1144 -9.60 -27.93 -41.25
CA LEU A 1144 -11.06 -27.98 -41.12
C LEU A 1144 -11.60 -29.42 -41.05
N ASP A 1145 -10.94 -30.35 -41.72
CA ASP A 1145 -11.29 -31.78 -41.75
C ASP A 1145 -11.24 -32.45 -40.37
N ASN A 1146 -10.51 -31.88 -39.41
CA ASN A 1146 -10.47 -32.39 -38.04
C ASN A 1146 -11.80 -32.13 -37.28
N PHE A 1147 -12.56 -31.13 -37.72
CA PHE A 1147 -13.71 -30.61 -36.99
C PHE A 1147 -15.04 -30.87 -37.69
N ILE A 1148 -15.09 -30.70 -39.02
CA ILE A 1148 -16.32 -30.88 -39.80
C ILE A 1148 -16.42 -32.32 -40.32
N ASP A 1149 -17.51 -32.98 -39.99
CA ASP A 1149 -17.86 -34.29 -40.52
C ASP A 1149 -18.75 -34.14 -41.76
N LYS A 1150 -18.51 -34.94 -42.80
CA LYS A 1150 -19.41 -35.02 -43.97
C LYS A 1150 -20.65 -35.85 -43.62
N LEU A 1151 -21.81 -35.46 -44.17
CA LEU A 1151 -23.10 -36.12 -43.92
C LEU A 1151 -23.09 -37.61 -44.25
#